data_AF-A0A6J0BLC8-F1
#
_entry.id   AF-A0A6J0BLC8-F1
#
_cell.length_a   1.000
_cell.length_b   1.000
_cell.length_c   1.000
_cell.angle_alpha   90.00
_cell.angle_beta   90.00
_cell.angle_gamma   90.00
#
_symmetry.space_group_name_H-M   'P 1'
#
loop_
_entity.id
_entity.type
_entity.pdbx_description
1 polymer ?
#
loop_
_entity_poly.entity_id
_entity_poly.type
_entity_poly.pdbx_seq_one_letter_code
_entity_poly.pdbx_strand_id
1 'polypeptide(L)'
;MTLSLTRIDYMAVGSTSRGTTKLLPTPDPKQQTQRFVVGDHDGILHICGMKKDELQIIFKSLPGPKVNGISLGGVLGTQKDKIFVAVGNSVKGYTRRGKVFLEFDTNLLEPISAMCVLGPDLSACAKDLYHRYHDCRDADAYLVGERVIDVLLLPGEGSAVVAVLACGDCAVRVLHGGRTPTLLRLTTIPTILMPYREADVESKDRILVGTTDGRVGLLTLQRDKTLRVTWLLSNNGAEITSLDTYELQDGVDILVGRQNGVIEVFAFPEEDDTTPVLRFRHNCGESVSTVVGGIVGAVGYPEVLATTYSGRIFGLTTKPPGLLEVDQDIGLMTKLKIEIDQLEQKKNQQKESFDVGTDALAPSILNVNHRMLINKENASYTLSIELETSIDNILLQSDTPVDLLDVESNSAVASLSACDHKSGNYVLATYRCQINTNRLDLRLRTIEGQPGCLQIYVTSQVQPKCCRRIQIPIHALSFHSRIHKDENTVLLGGPFNELNLRGSFTAAEIHAWLSLALPDVPERPHLEDGEGTLIFTSTFVGTMLKCNYKKGNAIFLSENISSIIILRDILTGEATKRKIRLDVFCNIANGSISRVLDLVLPRIEAARAIKEKVKILDALQEWELNTNPEQLCPKYQELLENESNLRAELVKDPDMLQRLYGTITDLYVDWERARGGQIVTSKTATEKLRPALESRDLTLLLQIFNGNNSAAETPVPRLQQN
;
A
#
# COMPACT_ATOMS: atom_id res chain seq x y z
N MET A 1 21.90 20.17 10.58
CA MET A 1 21.22 21.17 11.42
C MET A 1 19.75 20.78 11.55
N THR A 2 19.17 20.81 12.75
CA THR A 2 17.77 20.47 13.00
C THR A 2 16.86 21.60 12.51
N LEU A 3 15.95 21.30 11.59
CA LEU A 3 14.96 22.25 11.09
C LEU A 3 13.78 22.30 12.08
N SER A 4 13.32 23.50 12.43
CA SER A 4 12.14 23.69 13.29
C SER A 4 11.03 24.33 12.47
N LEU A 5 9.90 23.64 12.36
CA LEU A 5 8.70 24.15 11.69
C LEU A 5 7.54 24.22 12.67
N THR A 6 6.78 25.31 12.61
CA THR A 6 5.60 25.53 13.47
C THR A 6 4.33 25.33 12.64
N ARG A 7 3.35 24.60 13.20
CA ARG A 7 2.07 24.37 12.53
C ARG A 7 1.17 25.60 12.62
N ILE A 8 0.55 25.97 11.50
CA ILE A 8 -0.51 26.98 11.39
C ILE A 8 -1.66 26.37 10.60
N ASP A 9 -2.85 26.31 11.18
CA ASP A 9 -4.04 25.81 10.48
C ASP A 9 -4.69 26.93 9.65
N TYR A 10 -5.03 26.61 8.39
CA TYR A 10 -5.53 27.58 7.42
C TYR A 10 -7.04 27.47 7.24
N MET A 11 -7.50 26.31 6.76
CA MET A 11 -8.92 26.05 6.53
C MET A 11 -9.17 24.55 6.38
N ALA A 12 -10.45 24.17 6.31
CA ALA A 12 -10.88 22.84 5.91
C ALA A 12 -11.77 22.92 4.65
N VAL A 13 -11.60 21.95 3.76
CA VAL A 13 -12.46 21.71 2.59
C VAL A 13 -13.06 20.30 2.68
N GLY A 14 -13.81 19.86 1.67
CA GLY A 14 -14.24 18.46 1.59
C GLY A 14 -13.07 17.49 1.42
N SER A 15 -13.35 16.20 1.44
CA SER A 15 -12.33 15.16 1.27
C SER A 15 -11.50 15.35 0.01
N THR A 16 -10.19 15.08 0.07
CA THR A 16 -9.27 15.36 -1.04
C THR A 16 -8.62 14.10 -1.60
N SER A 17 -8.37 14.08 -2.91
CA SER A 17 -7.57 13.04 -3.57
C SER A 17 -6.09 13.41 -3.52
N ARG A 18 -5.19 12.46 -3.84
CA ARG A 18 -3.77 12.76 -3.96
C ARG A 18 -3.52 13.80 -5.06
N GLY A 19 -2.60 14.73 -4.83
CA GLY A 19 -2.21 15.72 -5.82
C GLY A 19 -3.31 16.72 -6.23
N THR A 20 -4.31 16.95 -5.37
CA THR A 20 -5.38 17.94 -5.64
C THR A 20 -5.13 19.30 -4.99
N THR A 21 -3.94 19.54 -4.43
CA THR A 21 -3.50 20.87 -3.97
C THR A 21 -2.30 21.33 -4.78
N LYS A 22 -2.29 22.57 -5.26
CA LYS A 22 -1.14 23.17 -5.97
C LYS A 22 -0.95 24.64 -5.57
N LEU A 23 0.31 25.08 -5.53
CA LEU A 23 0.67 26.48 -5.31
C LEU A 23 0.80 27.21 -6.65
N LEU A 24 0.15 28.36 -6.76
CA LEU A 24 0.20 29.22 -7.94
C LEU A 24 1.46 30.09 -7.87
N PRO A 25 2.35 30.02 -8.88
CA PRO A 25 3.64 30.72 -8.88
C PRO A 25 3.45 32.23 -8.81
N THR A 26 4.25 32.95 -8.03
CA THR A 26 4.11 34.42 -7.89
C THR A 26 5.23 35.12 -8.66
N PRO A 27 4.97 36.27 -9.33
CA PRO A 27 6.02 37.01 -10.02
C PRO A 27 7.07 37.60 -9.07
N ASP A 28 6.72 37.83 -7.80
CA ASP A 28 7.67 38.31 -6.78
C ASP A 28 7.50 37.57 -5.44
N PRO A 29 8.18 36.42 -5.27
CA PRO A 29 8.07 35.60 -4.06
C PRO A 29 8.71 36.26 -2.83
N LYS A 30 9.56 37.29 -3.02
CA LYS A 30 10.18 38.02 -1.90
C LYS A 30 9.26 39.10 -1.34
N GLN A 31 8.23 39.50 -2.07
CA GLN A 31 7.33 40.58 -1.68
C GLN A 31 5.87 40.13 -1.51
N GLN A 32 5.50 38.96 -2.02
CA GLN A 32 4.11 38.49 -2.03
C GLN A 32 4.00 37.04 -1.61
N THR A 33 2.93 36.74 -0.88
CA THR A 33 2.51 35.38 -0.61
C THR A 33 1.89 34.75 -1.86
N GLN A 34 2.08 33.44 -1.99
CA GLN A 34 1.48 32.63 -3.02
C GLN A 34 0.01 32.33 -2.69
N ARG A 35 -0.75 32.07 -3.76
CA ARG A 35 -2.10 31.52 -3.66
C ARG A 35 -2.02 30.02 -3.85
N PHE A 36 -2.89 29.27 -3.20
CA PHE A 36 -3.04 27.85 -3.49
C PHE A 36 -4.42 27.57 -4.06
N VAL A 37 -4.50 26.45 -4.78
CA VAL A 37 -5.74 25.87 -5.25
C VAL A 37 -5.90 24.48 -4.65
N VAL A 38 -7.12 24.13 -4.26
CA VAL A 38 -7.47 22.81 -3.75
C VAL A 38 -8.79 22.34 -4.38
N GLY A 39 -8.83 21.07 -4.77
CA GLY A 39 -10.04 20.40 -5.26
C GLY A 39 -10.47 19.26 -4.34
N ASP A 40 -11.76 19.16 -4.08
CA ASP A 40 -12.35 18.15 -3.18
C ASP A 40 -13.23 17.11 -3.91
N HIS A 41 -13.73 16.14 -3.16
CA HIS A 41 -14.57 15.04 -3.64
C HIS A 41 -16.00 15.48 -3.99
N ASP A 42 -16.41 16.67 -3.54
CA ASP A 42 -17.68 17.31 -3.93
C ASP A 42 -17.54 18.06 -5.27
N GLY A 43 -16.40 17.96 -5.93
CA GLY A 43 -16.12 18.60 -7.21
C GLY A 43 -15.90 20.10 -7.11
N ILE A 44 -15.66 20.63 -5.90
CA ILE A 44 -15.48 22.05 -5.66
C ILE A 44 -13.99 22.39 -5.74
N LEU A 45 -13.68 23.39 -6.57
CA LEU A 45 -12.38 24.02 -6.68
C LEU A 45 -12.35 25.29 -5.84
N HIS A 46 -11.45 25.36 -4.87
CA HIS A 46 -11.23 26.54 -4.03
C HIS A 46 -9.88 27.16 -4.39
N ILE A 47 -9.86 28.48 -4.63
CA ILE A 47 -8.63 29.26 -4.79
C ILE A 47 -8.52 30.19 -3.59
N CYS A 48 -7.44 30.05 -2.82
CA CYS A 48 -7.24 30.74 -1.55
C CYS A 48 -5.96 31.55 -1.56
N GLY A 49 -5.90 32.60 -0.75
CA GLY A 49 -4.69 33.39 -0.55
C GLY A 49 -4.84 34.40 0.58
N MET A 50 -3.72 34.92 1.05
CA MET A 50 -3.70 35.92 2.12
C MET A 50 -4.16 37.28 1.62
N LYS A 51 -5.02 37.93 2.40
CA LYS A 51 -5.44 39.32 2.20
C LYS A 51 -5.62 39.99 3.56
N LYS A 52 -4.85 41.06 3.82
CA LYS A 52 -4.81 41.74 5.13
C LYS A 52 -4.47 40.76 6.28
N ASP A 53 -3.46 39.92 6.07
CA ASP A 53 -2.98 38.92 7.04
C ASP A 53 -4.00 37.85 7.46
N GLU A 54 -5.16 37.76 6.80
CA GLU A 54 -6.10 36.66 6.94
C GLU A 54 -6.19 35.86 5.63
N LEU A 55 -6.34 34.53 5.77
CA LEU A 55 -6.59 33.66 4.62
C LEU A 55 -8.04 33.86 4.13
N GLN A 56 -8.21 34.10 2.84
CA GLN A 56 -9.52 34.26 2.23
C GLN A 56 -9.69 33.36 0.99
N ILE A 57 -10.91 32.84 0.83
CA ILE A 57 -11.33 32.17 -0.40
C ILE A 57 -11.58 33.25 -1.46
N ILE A 58 -10.73 33.27 -2.49
CA ILE A 58 -10.79 34.22 -3.61
C ILE A 58 -11.80 33.75 -4.66
N PHE A 59 -11.90 32.44 -4.85
CA PHE A 59 -12.84 31.81 -5.78
C PHE A 59 -13.27 30.44 -5.27
N LYS A 60 -14.53 30.10 -5.51
CA LYS A 60 -15.11 28.79 -5.22
C LYS A 60 -15.99 28.39 -6.41
N SER A 61 -15.76 27.22 -7.00
CA SER A 61 -16.62 26.71 -8.07
C SER A 61 -17.94 26.15 -7.52
N LEU A 62 -18.87 25.86 -8.43
CA LEU A 62 -20.05 25.05 -8.10
C LEU A 62 -19.64 23.59 -7.82
N PRO A 63 -20.40 22.85 -7.00
CA PRO A 63 -20.22 21.42 -6.82
C PRO A 63 -20.34 20.63 -8.12
N GLY A 64 -19.68 19.48 -8.18
CA GLY A 64 -19.63 18.62 -9.35
C GLY A 64 -19.13 17.21 -9.00
N PRO A 65 -18.71 16.42 -10.00
CA PRO A 65 -18.08 15.14 -9.73
C PRO A 65 -16.73 15.32 -9.02
N LYS A 66 -16.31 14.30 -8.28
CA LYS A 66 -15.03 14.26 -7.55
C LYS A 66 -13.85 14.74 -8.39
N VAL A 67 -13.02 15.61 -7.79
CA VAL A 67 -11.72 15.99 -8.34
C VAL A 67 -10.71 14.87 -8.10
N ASN A 68 -10.16 14.33 -9.18
CA ASN A 68 -9.19 13.23 -9.13
C ASN A 68 -7.73 13.72 -9.11
N GLY A 69 -7.45 14.89 -9.69
CA GLY A 69 -6.11 15.46 -9.73
C GLY A 69 -6.09 16.89 -10.25
N ILE A 70 -5.08 17.66 -9.86
CA ILE A 70 -4.85 19.03 -10.35
C ILE A 70 -3.43 19.15 -10.91
N SER A 71 -3.32 19.72 -12.11
CA SER A 71 -2.04 20.06 -12.72
C SER A 71 -2.01 21.55 -13.05
N LEU A 72 -0.85 22.18 -12.88
CA LEU A 72 -0.63 23.54 -13.34
C LEU A 72 0.01 23.49 -14.73
N GLY A 73 -0.46 24.35 -15.62
CA GLY A 73 0.05 24.48 -16.97
C GLY A 73 0.22 25.94 -17.38
N GLY A 74 0.87 26.13 -18.51
CA GLY A 74 1.19 27.44 -19.08
C GLY A 74 1.98 27.25 -20.37
N VAL A 75 2.19 28.34 -21.11
CA VAL A 75 3.04 28.29 -22.31
C VAL A 75 4.46 27.91 -21.88
N LEU A 76 5.14 27.06 -22.67
CA LEU A 76 6.52 26.64 -22.38
C LEU A 76 7.43 27.86 -22.13
N GLY A 77 8.17 27.84 -21.03
CA GLY A 77 9.06 28.94 -20.62
C GLY A 77 8.37 30.10 -19.91
N THR A 78 7.04 30.07 -19.74
CA THR A 78 6.28 31.03 -18.92
C THR A 78 5.86 30.41 -17.59
N GLN A 79 5.43 31.24 -16.63
CA GLN A 79 4.89 30.75 -15.36
C GLN A 79 3.63 29.89 -15.60
N LYS A 80 3.56 28.73 -14.94
CA LYS A 80 2.40 27.82 -15.00
C LYS A 80 1.24 28.36 -14.15
N ASP A 81 0.45 29.28 -14.72
CA ASP A 81 -0.62 30.00 -14.01
C ASP A 81 -2.05 29.50 -14.34
N LYS A 82 -2.16 28.52 -15.24
CA LYS A 82 -3.43 27.86 -15.59
C LYS A 82 -3.62 26.60 -14.76
N ILE A 83 -4.82 26.43 -14.26
CA ILE A 83 -5.20 25.31 -13.40
C ILE A 83 -5.99 24.32 -14.26
N PHE A 84 -5.52 23.09 -14.37
CA PHE A 84 -6.23 22.00 -15.04
C PHE A 84 -6.70 21.00 -13.99
N VAL A 85 -7.99 20.65 -14.05
CA VAL A 85 -8.67 19.82 -13.05
C VAL A 85 -9.23 18.60 -13.75
N ALA A 86 -8.79 17.41 -13.34
CA ALA A 86 -9.32 16.14 -13.83
C ALA A 86 -10.57 15.76 -13.02
N VAL A 87 -11.70 15.61 -13.72
CA VAL A 87 -13.01 15.29 -13.14
C VAL A 87 -13.68 14.23 -13.99
N GLY A 88 -13.86 13.03 -13.43
CA GLY A 88 -14.34 11.87 -14.20
C GLY A 88 -13.42 11.61 -15.39
N ASN A 89 -13.98 11.65 -16.60
CA ASN A 89 -13.26 11.38 -17.86
C ASN A 89 -12.93 12.69 -18.61
N SER A 90 -13.03 13.84 -17.95
CA SER A 90 -12.88 15.15 -18.58
C SER A 90 -11.90 16.04 -17.81
N VAL A 91 -11.36 17.05 -18.49
CA VAL A 91 -10.44 18.03 -17.93
C VAL A 91 -11.04 19.43 -18.05
N LYS A 92 -11.12 20.14 -16.93
CA LYS A 92 -11.56 21.55 -16.88
C LYS A 92 -10.38 22.47 -16.62
N GLY A 93 -10.26 23.53 -17.42
CA GLY A 93 -9.23 24.55 -17.29
C GLY A 93 -9.77 25.84 -16.68
N TYR A 94 -9.10 26.30 -15.62
CA TYR A 94 -9.39 27.54 -14.90
C TYR A 94 -8.19 28.49 -14.96
N THR A 95 -8.47 29.77 -15.13
CA THR A 95 -7.46 30.81 -14.91
C THR A 95 -7.12 30.92 -13.42
N ARG A 96 -6.00 31.57 -13.09
CA ARG A 96 -5.63 31.93 -11.70
C ARG A 96 -6.72 32.66 -10.89
N ARG A 97 -7.71 33.26 -11.57
CA ARG A 97 -8.84 33.96 -10.94
C ARG A 97 -10.11 33.11 -10.85
N GLY A 98 -10.09 31.87 -11.34
CA GLY A 98 -11.25 30.96 -11.33
C GLY A 98 -12.17 31.07 -12.56
N LYS A 99 -11.87 31.90 -13.56
CA LYS A 99 -12.62 31.89 -14.82
C LYS A 99 -12.30 30.61 -15.60
N VAL A 100 -13.33 29.85 -15.98
CA VAL A 100 -13.21 28.68 -16.86
C VAL A 100 -12.80 29.14 -18.27
N PHE A 101 -11.84 28.45 -18.88
CA PHE A 101 -11.40 28.71 -20.26
C PHE A 101 -11.32 27.44 -21.12
N LEU A 102 -11.41 26.25 -20.51
CA LEU A 102 -11.35 24.97 -21.20
C LEU A 102 -12.29 23.97 -20.51
N GLU A 103 -12.99 23.19 -21.32
CA GLU A 103 -13.67 21.97 -20.90
C GLU A 103 -13.43 20.94 -22.01
N PHE A 104 -12.69 19.89 -21.69
CA PHE A 104 -12.23 18.90 -22.66
C PHE A 104 -12.64 17.50 -22.22
N ASP A 105 -13.40 16.82 -23.07
CA ASP A 105 -13.72 15.41 -22.88
C ASP A 105 -12.62 14.55 -23.52
N THR A 106 -12.00 13.68 -22.73
CA THR A 106 -10.90 12.83 -23.19
C THR A 106 -11.41 11.60 -23.95
N ASN A 107 -12.72 11.30 -23.90
CA ASN A 107 -13.31 10.05 -24.41
C ASN A 107 -12.71 8.77 -23.81
N LEU A 108 -11.99 8.86 -22.69
CA LEU A 108 -11.56 7.68 -21.94
C LEU A 108 -12.79 6.95 -21.40
N LEU A 109 -12.74 5.62 -21.36
CA LEU A 109 -13.83 4.80 -20.84
C LEU A 109 -13.95 4.87 -19.31
N GLU A 110 -12.82 5.11 -18.64
CA GLU A 110 -12.68 5.09 -17.19
C GLU A 110 -12.21 6.45 -16.69
N PRO A 111 -12.48 6.80 -15.42
CA PRO A 111 -12.04 8.07 -14.85
C PRO A 111 -10.53 8.26 -14.93
N ILE A 112 -10.13 9.50 -15.19
CA ILE A 112 -8.72 9.92 -15.20
C ILE A 112 -8.14 9.68 -13.80
N SER A 113 -7.13 8.81 -13.72
CA SER A 113 -6.44 8.45 -12.48
C SER A 113 -5.15 9.24 -12.27
N ALA A 114 -4.51 9.69 -13.35
CA ALA A 114 -3.33 10.55 -13.30
C ALA A 114 -3.29 11.48 -14.52
N MET A 115 -2.79 12.70 -14.34
CA MET A 115 -2.77 13.73 -15.37
C MET A 115 -1.56 14.65 -15.21
N CYS A 116 -0.91 15.00 -16.31
CA CYS A 116 0.16 16.00 -16.34
C CYS A 116 0.03 16.90 -17.57
N VAL A 117 0.31 18.20 -17.39
CA VAL A 117 0.27 19.20 -18.45
C VAL A 117 1.66 19.78 -18.68
N LEU A 118 2.11 19.78 -19.93
CA LEU A 118 3.38 20.38 -20.37
C LEU A 118 3.14 21.20 -21.64
N GLY A 119 3.02 22.52 -21.51
CA GLY A 119 2.74 23.39 -22.66
C GLY A 119 1.38 23.05 -23.30
N PRO A 120 1.33 22.77 -24.62
CA PRO A 120 0.11 22.34 -25.31
C PRO A 120 -0.23 20.85 -25.08
N ASP A 121 0.67 20.08 -24.46
CA ASP A 121 0.50 18.64 -24.25
C ASP A 121 -0.18 18.35 -22.92
N LEU A 122 -1.26 17.57 -23.00
CA LEU A 122 -2.01 17.04 -21.88
C LEU A 122 -1.88 15.51 -21.91
N SER A 123 -1.35 14.92 -20.84
CA SER A 123 -1.42 13.48 -20.63
C SER A 123 -2.54 13.14 -19.65
N ALA A 124 -3.33 12.12 -19.99
CA ALA A 124 -4.35 11.56 -19.12
C ALA A 124 -4.22 10.04 -19.11
N CYS A 125 -4.18 9.46 -17.91
CA CYS A 125 -4.10 8.02 -17.70
C CYS A 125 -5.40 7.52 -17.09
N ALA A 126 -5.82 6.33 -17.49
CA ALA A 126 -6.97 5.64 -16.91
C ALA A 126 -6.70 4.13 -16.91
N LYS A 127 -6.78 3.50 -15.73
CA LYS A 127 -6.43 2.08 -15.50
C LYS A 127 -5.06 1.72 -16.09
N ASP A 128 -5.00 1.03 -17.22
CA ASP A 128 -3.81 0.51 -17.89
C ASP A 128 -3.46 1.27 -19.18
N LEU A 129 -4.18 2.36 -19.48
CA LEU A 129 -4.02 3.18 -20.66
C LEU A 129 -3.37 4.52 -20.31
N TYR A 130 -2.32 4.85 -21.05
CA TYR A 130 -1.78 6.21 -21.17
C TYR A 130 -2.26 6.83 -22.48
N HIS A 131 -2.70 8.09 -22.43
CA HIS A 131 -3.06 8.86 -23.62
C HIS A 131 -2.51 10.29 -23.54
N ARG A 132 -1.93 10.77 -24.64
CA ARG A 132 -1.46 12.15 -24.80
C ARG A 132 -2.28 12.87 -25.85
N TYR A 133 -2.69 14.08 -25.50
CA TYR A 133 -3.39 15.01 -26.35
C TYR A 133 -2.50 16.23 -26.58
N HIS A 134 -2.42 16.71 -27.82
CA HIS A 134 -1.75 17.94 -28.18
C HIS A 134 -2.80 18.95 -28.65
N ASP A 135 -2.97 20.07 -27.95
CA ASP A 135 -4.05 21.04 -28.18
C ASP A 135 -5.44 20.37 -28.27
N CYS A 136 -5.73 19.50 -27.30
CA CYS A 136 -6.98 18.75 -27.20
C CYS A 136 -7.27 17.84 -28.40
N ARG A 137 -6.24 17.44 -29.16
CA ARG A 137 -6.33 16.45 -30.24
C ARG A 137 -5.46 15.24 -29.91
N ASP A 138 -5.90 14.06 -30.32
CA ASP A 138 -5.15 12.83 -30.09
C ASP A 138 -3.75 12.93 -30.70
N ALA A 139 -2.72 12.65 -29.88
CA ALA A 139 -1.34 12.62 -30.32
C ALA A 139 -0.80 11.20 -30.33
N ASP A 140 -0.83 10.53 -29.17
CA ASP A 140 -0.40 9.14 -29.03
C ASP A 140 -1.03 8.47 -27.81
N ALA A 141 -1.05 7.15 -27.83
CA ALA A 141 -1.58 6.33 -26.76
C ALA A 141 -0.70 5.10 -26.57
N TYR A 142 -0.63 4.60 -25.35
CA TYR A 142 0.12 3.40 -25.02
C TYR A 142 -0.67 2.54 -24.02
N LEU A 143 -0.93 1.30 -24.41
CA LEU A 143 -1.52 0.30 -23.52
C LEU A 143 -0.38 -0.37 -22.74
N VAL A 144 -0.26 0.00 -21.46
CA VAL A 144 0.75 -0.55 -20.56
C VAL A 144 0.42 -1.99 -20.18
N GLY A 145 -0.89 -2.28 -20.09
CA GLY A 145 -1.49 -3.52 -19.60
C GLY A 145 -1.26 -3.79 -18.10
N GLU A 146 -0.54 -2.93 -17.42
CA GLU A 146 -0.47 -2.84 -15.96
C GLU A 146 -1.05 -1.49 -15.53
N ARG A 147 -1.53 -1.41 -14.29
CA ARG A 147 -2.13 -0.18 -13.78
C ARG A 147 -1.12 0.98 -13.83
N VAL A 148 -1.49 2.07 -14.50
CA VAL A 148 -0.76 3.35 -14.47
C VAL A 148 -1.15 4.09 -13.20
N ILE A 149 -0.15 4.35 -12.36
CA ILE A 149 -0.34 4.97 -11.05
C ILE A 149 -0.12 6.47 -11.14
N ASP A 150 0.92 6.90 -11.85
CA ASP A 150 1.25 8.31 -12.04
C ASP A 150 1.93 8.56 -13.39
N VAL A 151 1.89 9.81 -13.85
CA VAL A 151 2.48 10.25 -15.12
C VAL A 151 3.18 11.60 -14.98
N LEU A 152 4.37 11.69 -15.56
CA LEU A 152 5.15 12.92 -15.67
C LEU A 152 5.51 13.18 -17.14
N LEU A 153 5.33 14.42 -17.60
CA LEU A 153 5.80 14.89 -18.89
C LEU A 153 7.05 15.75 -18.72
N LEU A 154 8.11 15.42 -19.46
CA LEU A 154 9.36 16.16 -19.51
C LEU A 154 9.62 16.70 -20.92
N PRO A 155 10.18 17.93 -21.04
CA PRO A 155 10.54 18.48 -22.33
C PRO A 155 11.72 17.70 -22.94
N GLY A 156 11.53 17.20 -24.17
CA GLY A 156 12.56 16.53 -24.94
C GLY A 156 13.39 17.49 -25.80
N GLU A 157 14.06 16.94 -26.82
CA GLU A 157 14.77 17.75 -27.82
C GLU A 157 13.77 18.39 -28.79
N GLY A 158 13.91 19.69 -29.04
CA GLY A 158 12.99 20.44 -29.89
C GLY A 158 11.57 20.48 -29.29
N SER A 159 10.58 20.05 -30.08
CA SER A 159 9.17 19.95 -29.67
C SER A 159 8.77 18.57 -29.15
N ALA A 160 9.73 17.65 -28.99
CA ALA A 160 9.44 16.31 -28.52
C ALA A 160 9.09 16.32 -27.03
N VAL A 161 8.19 15.42 -26.64
CA VAL A 161 7.82 15.19 -25.25
C VAL A 161 8.28 13.80 -24.84
N VAL A 162 8.77 13.68 -23.61
CA VAL A 162 9.09 12.41 -22.98
C VAL A 162 8.05 12.19 -21.88
N ALA A 163 7.35 11.06 -21.92
CA ALA A 163 6.41 10.68 -20.87
C ALA A 163 7.03 9.60 -19.99
N VAL A 164 6.98 9.80 -18.69
CA VAL A 164 7.48 8.88 -17.68
C VAL A 164 6.30 8.36 -16.87
N LEU A 165 6.10 7.04 -16.87
CA LEU A 165 4.95 6.38 -16.26
C LEU A 165 5.39 5.56 -15.06
N ALA A 166 4.74 5.76 -13.92
CA ALA A 166 4.82 4.87 -12.77
C ALA A 166 3.75 3.79 -12.90
N CYS A 167 4.13 2.52 -12.82
CA CYS A 167 3.25 1.39 -13.09
C CYS A 167 3.18 0.39 -11.92
N GLY A 168 2.05 -0.31 -11.82
CA GLY A 168 1.75 -1.27 -10.75
C GLY A 168 2.65 -2.51 -10.70
N ASP A 169 3.45 -2.75 -11.74
CA ASP A 169 4.35 -3.89 -11.87
C ASP A 169 5.79 -3.58 -11.41
N CYS A 170 5.93 -2.66 -10.45
CA CYS A 170 7.21 -2.15 -9.94
C CYS A 170 8.07 -1.48 -11.02
N ALA A 171 7.47 -0.93 -12.07
CA ALA A 171 8.22 -0.36 -13.19
C ALA A 171 7.99 1.14 -13.36
N VAL A 172 9.05 1.82 -13.82
CA VAL A 172 9.00 3.16 -14.39
C VAL A 172 9.32 3.06 -15.88
N ARG A 173 8.36 3.41 -16.73
CA ARG A 173 8.48 3.33 -18.20
C ARG A 173 8.69 4.71 -18.79
N VAL A 174 9.63 4.84 -19.73
CA VAL A 174 9.85 6.09 -20.48
C VAL A 174 9.38 5.89 -21.92
N LEU A 175 8.39 6.68 -22.32
CA LEU A 175 7.84 6.72 -23.67
C LEU A 175 8.41 7.92 -24.42
N HIS A 176 8.91 7.66 -25.63
CA HIS A 176 9.43 8.69 -26.52
C HIS A 176 9.22 8.31 -28.00
N GLY A 177 8.45 9.11 -28.74
CA GLY A 177 8.38 9.06 -30.20
C GLY A 177 7.84 7.76 -30.83
N GLY A 178 6.77 7.18 -30.26
CA GLY A 178 6.12 5.97 -30.80
C GLY A 178 6.96 4.69 -30.73
N ARG A 179 8.12 4.73 -30.06
CA ARG A 179 9.00 3.59 -29.85
C ARG A 179 8.55 2.75 -28.65
N THR A 180 9.03 1.51 -28.58
CA THR A 180 8.92 0.69 -27.38
C THR A 180 9.49 1.44 -26.18
N PRO A 181 8.77 1.48 -25.03
CA PRO A 181 9.27 2.18 -23.85
C PRO A 181 10.58 1.60 -23.37
N THR A 182 11.48 2.45 -22.86
CA THR A 182 12.54 1.97 -21.98
C THR A 182 11.95 1.68 -20.60
N LEU A 183 12.48 0.66 -19.93
CA LEU A 183 11.94 0.13 -18.69
C LEU A 183 13.00 0.19 -17.61
N LEU A 184 12.70 0.84 -16.49
CA LEU A 184 13.45 0.70 -15.24
C LEU A 184 12.57 -0.02 -14.22
N ARG A 185 13.05 -1.14 -13.67
CA ARG A 185 12.38 -1.84 -12.58
C ARG A 185 12.91 -1.39 -11.23
N LEU A 186 12.00 -1.13 -10.32
CA LEU A 186 12.27 -0.89 -8.91
C LEU A 186 11.95 -2.14 -8.10
N THR A 187 12.37 -2.16 -6.83
CA THR A 187 12.08 -3.29 -5.91
C THR A 187 10.63 -3.33 -5.43
N THR A 188 9.85 -2.30 -5.76
CA THR A 188 8.51 -2.02 -5.23
C THR A 188 7.75 -1.10 -6.17
N ILE A 189 6.47 -0.91 -5.93
CA ILE A 189 5.56 -0.15 -6.78
C ILE A 189 5.81 1.37 -6.60
N PRO A 190 6.21 2.11 -7.65
CA PRO A 190 6.27 3.57 -7.61
C PRO A 190 4.85 4.15 -7.53
N THR A 191 4.64 5.08 -6.60
CA THR A 191 3.33 5.67 -6.30
C THR A 191 3.20 7.13 -6.72
N ILE A 192 4.32 7.82 -6.91
CA ILE A 192 4.36 9.20 -7.36
C ILE A 192 5.69 9.49 -8.07
N LEU A 193 5.63 10.31 -9.12
CA LEU A 193 6.76 10.88 -9.84
C LEU A 193 6.65 12.41 -9.79
N MET A 194 7.74 13.08 -9.41
CA MET A 194 7.77 14.55 -9.36
C MET A 194 9.10 15.04 -9.95
N PRO A 195 9.13 16.03 -10.85
CA PRO A 195 10.39 16.62 -11.28
C PRO A 195 11.03 17.31 -10.08
N TYR A 196 12.34 17.13 -9.93
CA TYR A 196 13.12 17.96 -9.02
C TYR A 196 12.95 19.42 -9.42
N ARG A 197 12.67 20.31 -8.46
CA ARG A 197 12.58 21.75 -8.71
C ARG A 197 13.38 22.58 -7.70
N GLU A 198 13.93 23.68 -8.20
CA GLU A 198 14.48 24.76 -7.39
C GLU A 198 13.56 25.98 -7.57
N ALA A 199 12.91 26.40 -6.49
CA ALA A 199 11.79 27.34 -6.58
C ALA A 199 10.77 26.90 -7.65
N ASP A 200 10.41 27.76 -8.61
CA ASP A 200 9.42 27.44 -9.65
C ASP A 200 10.07 26.81 -10.92
N VAL A 201 11.35 26.46 -10.88
CA VAL A 201 12.09 25.88 -12.02
C VAL A 201 12.21 24.38 -11.87
N GLU A 202 11.52 23.64 -12.73
CA GLU A 202 11.58 22.17 -12.79
C GLU A 202 12.78 21.70 -13.63
N SER A 203 13.43 20.65 -13.15
CA SER A 203 14.45 19.92 -13.89
C SER A 203 13.83 19.15 -15.06
N LYS A 204 14.65 18.96 -16.11
CA LYS A 204 14.27 18.24 -17.32
C LYS A 204 14.67 16.77 -17.29
N ASP A 205 15.50 16.37 -16.33
CA ASP A 205 16.12 15.04 -16.26
C ASP A 205 16.12 14.40 -14.87
N ARG A 206 16.01 15.18 -13.78
CA ARG A 206 15.97 14.70 -12.41
C ARG A 206 14.54 14.51 -11.93
N ILE A 207 14.19 13.29 -11.56
CA ILE A 207 12.83 12.86 -11.19
C ILE A 207 12.87 12.23 -9.81
N LEU A 208 12.17 12.80 -8.84
CA LEU A 208 11.90 12.14 -7.58
C LEU A 208 10.86 11.04 -7.75
N VAL A 209 11.08 9.92 -7.06
CA VAL A 209 10.17 8.79 -7.01
C VAL A 209 9.83 8.44 -5.57
N GLY A 210 8.55 8.24 -5.30
CA GLY A 210 8.05 7.68 -4.05
C GLY A 210 7.45 6.30 -4.29
N THR A 211 7.50 5.41 -3.30
CA THR A 211 7.02 4.03 -3.44
C THR A 211 6.00 3.61 -2.39
N THR A 212 5.32 2.49 -2.66
CA THR A 212 4.31 1.88 -1.78
C THR A 212 4.87 1.41 -0.43
N ASP A 213 6.14 0.97 -0.38
CA ASP A 213 6.82 0.57 0.86
C ASP A 213 7.54 1.74 1.55
N GLY A 214 7.29 2.98 1.11
CA GLY A 214 7.73 4.18 1.78
C GLY A 214 9.15 4.64 1.45
N ARG A 215 9.78 4.12 0.40
CA ARG A 215 11.08 4.58 -0.08
C ARG A 215 10.91 5.85 -0.92
N VAL A 216 11.92 6.71 -0.83
CA VAL A 216 12.07 7.92 -1.65
C VAL A 216 13.39 7.80 -2.41
N GLY A 217 13.38 8.12 -3.70
CA GLY A 217 14.54 8.01 -4.56
C GLY A 217 14.64 9.15 -5.56
N LEU A 218 15.80 9.24 -6.21
CA LEU A 218 16.05 10.12 -7.34
C LEU A 218 16.43 9.28 -8.56
N LEU A 219 15.70 9.49 -9.65
CA LEU A 219 15.97 8.93 -10.96
C LEU A 219 16.52 10.02 -11.87
N THR A 220 17.48 9.68 -12.71
CA THR A 220 18.02 10.57 -13.73
C THR A 220 17.76 10.02 -15.12
N LEU A 221 17.06 10.79 -15.94
CA LEU A 221 16.80 10.52 -17.35
C LEU A 221 18.07 10.80 -18.16
N GLN A 222 18.62 9.75 -18.75
CA GLN A 222 19.81 9.84 -19.58
C GLN A 222 19.47 10.29 -21.00
N ARG A 223 20.51 10.67 -21.77
CA ARG A 223 20.34 11.14 -23.16
C ARG A 223 19.73 10.10 -24.08
N ASP A 224 20.04 8.83 -23.85
CA ASP A 224 19.50 7.66 -24.56
C ASP A 224 18.06 7.29 -24.13
N LYS A 225 17.42 8.14 -23.30
CA LYS A 225 16.07 7.96 -22.77
C LYS A 225 15.93 6.77 -21.82
N THR A 226 17.02 6.27 -21.25
CA THR A 226 16.99 5.32 -20.15
C THR A 226 16.96 6.06 -18.80
N LEU A 227 16.49 5.39 -17.75
CA LEU A 227 16.51 5.92 -16.38
C LEU A 227 17.61 5.22 -15.58
N ARG A 228 18.43 6.02 -14.90
CA ARG A 228 19.36 5.55 -13.87
C ARG A 228 18.80 5.88 -12.49
N VAL A 229 18.89 4.93 -11.55
CA VAL A 229 18.71 5.23 -10.12
C VAL A 229 19.96 5.93 -9.62
N THR A 230 19.82 7.19 -9.21
CA THR A 230 20.92 7.98 -8.63
C THR A 230 21.11 7.61 -7.17
N TRP A 231 20.02 7.63 -6.41
CA TRP A 231 19.97 7.08 -5.06
C TRP A 231 18.54 6.65 -4.71
N LEU A 232 18.41 5.76 -3.73
CA LEU A 232 17.13 5.29 -3.20
C LEU A 232 17.30 5.06 -1.70
N LEU A 233 16.49 5.73 -0.88
CA LEU A 233 16.51 5.55 0.57
C LEU A 233 16.09 4.11 0.92
N SER A 234 16.87 3.47 1.79
CA SER A 234 16.59 2.10 2.25
C SER A 234 15.52 2.04 3.34
N ASN A 235 15.09 3.19 3.89
CA ASN A 235 14.10 3.26 4.94
C ASN A 235 12.72 2.85 4.40
N ASN A 236 12.22 1.71 4.90
CA ASN A 236 10.85 1.30 4.68
C ASN A 236 9.92 2.09 5.63
N GLY A 237 8.72 2.41 5.16
CA GLY A 237 7.73 3.14 5.93
C GLY A 237 6.34 3.01 5.32
N ALA A 238 5.43 3.86 5.76
CA ALA A 238 4.15 3.98 5.06
C ALA A 238 4.37 4.54 3.65
N GLU A 239 3.52 4.12 2.72
CA GLU A 239 3.48 4.57 1.33
C GLU A 239 3.68 6.09 1.19
N ILE A 240 4.45 6.48 0.19
CA ILE A 240 4.60 7.88 -0.22
C ILE A 240 3.37 8.31 -1.03
N THR A 241 2.67 9.33 -0.56
CA THR A 241 1.47 9.87 -1.22
C THR A 241 1.73 11.17 -1.95
N SER A 242 2.75 11.92 -1.53
CA SER A 242 3.12 13.20 -2.13
C SER A 242 4.60 13.50 -1.92
N LEU A 243 5.19 14.14 -2.92
CA LEU A 243 6.59 14.57 -2.94
C LEU A 243 6.67 15.97 -3.53
N ASP A 244 7.62 16.74 -3.03
CA ASP A 244 7.99 18.03 -3.59
C ASP A 244 9.43 18.40 -3.19
N THR A 245 10.03 19.37 -3.85
CA THR A 245 11.28 19.99 -3.41
C THR A 245 11.13 21.49 -3.23
N TYR A 246 11.69 22.01 -2.14
CA TYR A 246 11.67 23.45 -1.88
C TYR A 246 12.75 23.84 -0.88
N GLU A 247 13.27 25.06 -1.02
CA GLU A 247 14.24 25.62 -0.07
C GLU A 247 13.50 26.20 1.14
N LEU A 248 13.66 25.58 2.31
CA LEU A 248 13.04 26.07 3.55
C LEU A 248 13.98 26.98 4.35
N GLN A 249 15.26 26.65 4.43
CA GLN A 249 16.22 27.39 5.26
C GLN A 249 17.56 27.56 4.54
N ASP A 250 18.40 26.52 4.55
CA ASP A 250 19.74 26.53 3.97
C ASP A 250 19.83 25.37 2.98
N GLY A 251 19.49 25.64 1.71
CA GLY A 251 19.46 24.65 0.64
C GLY A 251 18.11 23.97 0.40
N VAL A 252 18.04 23.24 -0.70
CA VAL A 252 16.83 22.55 -1.14
C VAL A 252 16.53 21.38 -0.22
N ASP A 253 15.29 21.27 0.22
CA ASP A 253 14.80 20.13 0.99
C ASP A 253 13.80 19.30 0.15
N ILE A 254 13.73 18.01 0.45
CA ILE A 254 12.76 17.06 -0.08
C ILE A 254 11.62 16.95 0.92
N LEU A 255 10.42 17.29 0.46
CA LEU A 255 9.19 17.28 1.26
C LEU A 255 8.46 15.98 0.96
N VAL A 256 8.15 15.21 2.01
CA VAL A 256 7.57 13.88 1.88
C VAL A 256 6.29 13.79 2.69
N GLY A 257 5.17 13.57 2.00
CA GLY A 257 3.89 13.23 2.64
C GLY A 257 3.65 11.73 2.56
N ARG A 258 3.29 11.12 3.68
CA ARG A 258 3.03 9.68 3.77
C ARG A 258 1.56 9.37 3.99
N GLN A 259 1.19 8.16 3.59
CA GLN A 259 -0.15 7.66 3.76
C GLN A 259 -0.51 7.63 5.24
N ASN A 260 0.37 7.31 6.20
CA ASN A 260 0.02 7.26 7.63
C ASN A 260 -0.04 8.62 8.36
N GLY A 261 -0.02 9.74 7.64
CA GLY A 261 -0.07 11.08 8.23
C GLY A 261 1.27 11.66 8.66
N VAL A 262 2.36 10.92 8.44
CA VAL A 262 3.71 11.44 8.69
C VAL A 262 4.14 12.35 7.53
N ILE A 263 4.62 13.53 7.88
CA ILE A 263 5.31 14.46 7.01
C ILE A 263 6.78 14.47 7.41
N GLU A 264 7.67 14.24 6.46
CA GLU A 264 9.12 14.25 6.66
C GLU A 264 9.78 15.27 5.72
N VAL A 265 10.85 15.89 6.21
CA VAL A 265 11.69 16.80 5.43
C VAL A 265 13.11 16.27 5.45
N PHE A 266 13.67 16.00 4.27
CA PHE A 266 15.04 15.55 4.12
C PHE A 266 15.87 16.64 3.45
N ALA A 267 17.11 16.84 3.89
CA ALA A 267 18.07 17.67 3.16
C ALA A 267 18.34 17.02 1.80
N PHE A 268 18.26 17.79 0.71
CA PHE A 268 18.70 17.29 -0.59
C PHE A 268 20.22 17.09 -0.57
N PRO A 269 20.74 15.95 -1.04
CA PRO A 269 22.17 15.68 -1.02
C PRO A 269 22.95 16.61 -1.97
N GLU A 270 24.07 17.16 -1.51
CA GLU A 270 24.94 18.04 -2.32
C GLU A 270 25.69 17.24 -3.41
N GLU A 271 26.06 15.99 -3.10
CA GLU A 271 26.72 15.05 -4.00
C GLU A 271 25.81 13.85 -4.27
N ASP A 272 25.77 13.37 -5.51
CA ASP A 272 24.92 12.25 -5.92
C ASP A 272 25.20 10.93 -5.14
N ASP A 273 26.41 10.78 -4.58
CA ASP A 273 26.83 9.61 -3.79
C ASP A 273 26.42 9.69 -2.31
N THR A 274 25.85 10.81 -1.87
CA THR A 274 25.40 11.02 -0.49
C THR A 274 23.90 10.78 -0.35
N THR A 275 23.48 10.17 0.76
CA THR A 275 22.05 9.92 1.01
C THR A 275 21.38 11.12 1.68
N PRO A 276 20.12 11.46 1.30
CA PRO A 276 19.34 12.48 1.98
C PRO A 276 19.26 12.27 3.51
N VAL A 277 19.37 13.36 4.28
CA VAL A 277 19.37 13.33 5.75
C VAL A 277 18.06 13.90 6.29
N LEU A 278 17.38 13.16 7.18
CA LEU A 278 16.14 13.64 7.82
C LEU A 278 16.41 14.87 8.71
N ARG A 279 15.69 15.97 8.46
CA ARG A 279 15.79 17.24 9.21
C ARG A 279 14.61 17.50 10.12
N PHE A 280 13.41 17.08 9.73
CA PHE A 280 12.16 17.34 10.44
C PHE A 280 11.12 16.24 10.21
N ARG A 281 10.28 15.99 11.21
CA ARG A 281 9.19 15.02 11.15
C ARG A 281 7.98 15.52 11.94
N HIS A 282 6.80 15.43 11.34
CA HIS A 282 5.51 15.75 11.97
C HIS A 282 4.48 14.67 11.67
N ASN A 283 3.51 14.45 12.54
CA ASN A 283 2.39 13.53 12.29
C ASN A 283 1.06 14.28 12.47
N CYS A 284 0.22 14.30 11.42
CA CYS A 284 -1.08 14.96 11.44
C CYS A 284 -2.25 14.02 11.81
N GLY A 285 -2.01 12.72 12.03
CA GLY A 285 -3.00 11.75 12.50
C GLY A 285 -3.99 11.22 11.45
N GLU A 286 -3.81 11.61 10.19
CA GLU A 286 -4.66 11.22 9.05
C GLU A 286 -3.84 11.26 7.76
N SER A 287 -4.28 10.59 6.69
CA SER A 287 -3.45 10.47 5.49
C SER A 287 -3.15 11.82 4.83
N VAL A 288 -1.89 12.04 4.47
CA VAL A 288 -1.48 13.24 3.72
C VAL A 288 -1.86 13.02 2.26
N SER A 289 -2.65 13.92 1.67
CA SER A 289 -3.02 13.86 0.26
C SER A 289 -2.02 14.63 -0.60
N THR A 290 -1.51 15.77 -0.12
CA THR A 290 -0.52 16.58 -0.82
C THR A 290 0.39 17.32 0.15
N VAL A 291 1.68 17.43 -0.17
CA VAL A 291 2.63 18.41 0.40
C VAL A 291 3.17 19.27 -0.73
N VAL A 292 3.28 20.58 -0.52
CA VAL A 292 3.91 21.53 -1.45
C VAL A 292 4.69 22.58 -0.67
N GLY A 293 5.92 22.87 -1.08
CA GLY A 293 6.73 23.95 -0.49
C GLY A 293 6.50 25.29 -1.16
N GLY A 294 6.41 26.35 -0.35
CA GLY A 294 6.18 27.71 -0.84
C GLY A 294 6.14 28.75 0.26
N ILE A 295 5.54 29.91 -0.03
CA ILE A 295 5.36 31.02 0.90
C ILE A 295 3.88 31.40 0.90
N VAL A 296 3.10 30.96 1.88
CA VAL A 296 1.64 31.18 1.91
C VAL A 296 1.23 32.14 3.01
N GLY A 297 1.61 31.87 4.26
CA GLY A 297 1.14 32.65 5.41
C GLY A 297 1.81 34.02 5.52
N ALA A 298 3.14 34.05 5.51
CA ALA A 298 3.91 35.27 5.73
C ALA A 298 5.07 35.40 4.74
N VAL A 299 5.20 36.58 4.13
CA VAL A 299 6.29 36.90 3.19
C VAL A 299 7.64 36.71 3.88
N GLY A 300 8.57 36.06 3.17
CA GLY A 300 9.93 35.80 3.67
C GLY A 300 10.07 34.59 4.59
N TYR A 301 8.97 33.89 4.90
CA TYR A 301 8.99 32.65 5.68
C TYR A 301 8.48 31.48 4.83
N PRO A 302 9.39 30.69 4.25
CA PRO A 302 9.06 29.42 3.62
C PRO A 302 8.27 28.49 4.55
N GLU A 303 7.37 27.71 3.96
CA GLU A 303 6.58 26.72 4.67
C GLU A 303 6.26 25.52 3.78
N VAL A 304 5.95 24.40 4.45
CA VAL A 304 5.34 23.23 3.81
C VAL A 304 3.83 23.35 3.96
N LEU A 305 3.12 23.60 2.86
CA LEU A 305 1.67 23.52 2.82
C LEU A 305 1.26 22.04 2.70
N ALA A 306 0.50 21.55 3.67
CA ALA A 306 -0.01 20.19 3.69
C ALA A 306 -1.53 20.18 3.55
N THR A 307 -2.03 19.18 2.82
CA THR A 307 -3.46 18.85 2.74
C THR A 307 -3.66 17.39 3.12
N THR A 308 -4.70 17.12 3.90
CA THR A 308 -5.02 15.77 4.37
C THR A 308 -6.25 15.19 3.66
N TYR A 309 -6.46 13.88 3.82
CA TYR A 309 -7.60 13.16 3.22
C TYR A 309 -8.95 13.79 3.59
N SER A 310 -9.16 14.19 4.86
CA SER A 310 -10.40 14.84 5.30
C SER A 310 -10.54 16.31 4.85
N GLY A 311 -9.53 16.85 4.15
CA GLY A 311 -9.56 18.20 3.60
C GLY A 311 -9.00 19.27 4.54
N ARG A 312 -8.30 18.91 5.62
CA ARG A 312 -7.60 19.91 6.44
C ARG A 312 -6.39 20.46 5.70
N ILE A 313 -6.24 21.79 5.73
CA ILE A 313 -5.14 22.51 5.10
C ILE A 313 -4.40 23.28 6.18
N PHE A 314 -3.10 23.05 6.29
CA PHE A 314 -2.24 23.70 7.27
C PHE A 314 -0.83 23.91 6.71
N GLY A 315 -0.14 24.91 7.23
CA GLY A 315 1.26 25.19 6.94
C GLY A 315 2.17 24.71 8.07
N LEU A 316 3.34 24.20 7.71
CA LEU A 316 4.47 24.00 8.63
C LEU A 316 5.52 25.06 8.28
N THR A 317 5.49 26.19 8.99
CA THR A 317 6.24 27.40 8.65
C THR A 317 7.56 27.51 9.40
N THR A 318 8.54 28.15 8.76
CA THR A 318 9.80 28.59 9.38
C THR A 318 9.64 29.82 10.26
N LYS A 319 8.48 30.50 10.23
CA LYS A 319 8.20 31.64 11.11
C LYS A 319 8.27 31.19 12.58
N PRO A 320 9.08 31.85 13.42
CA PRO A 320 9.28 31.42 14.80
C PRO A 320 8.00 31.63 15.63
N PRO A 321 7.71 30.74 16.61
CA PRO A 321 6.46 30.76 17.38
C PRO A 321 6.17 32.10 18.07
N GLY A 322 7.19 32.80 18.58
CA GLY A 322 7.02 34.08 19.28
C GLY A 322 6.55 35.25 18.40
N LEU A 323 6.56 35.08 17.07
CA LEU A 323 6.01 36.04 16.11
C LEU A 323 4.63 35.61 15.56
N LEU A 324 4.11 34.47 16.02
CA LEU A 324 2.73 34.08 15.79
C LEU A 324 1.87 34.80 16.84
N GLU A 325 0.88 35.55 16.39
CA GLU A 325 0.10 36.43 17.26
C GLU A 325 -0.75 35.60 18.24
N VAL A 326 -0.32 35.54 19.51
CA VAL A 326 -1.00 34.84 20.61
C VAL A 326 -2.39 35.45 20.92
N ASP A 327 -2.63 36.72 20.56
CA ASP A 327 -3.90 37.41 20.81
C ASP A 327 -5.08 36.96 19.91
N GLN A 328 -4.81 36.20 18.84
CA GLN A 328 -5.87 35.72 17.93
C GLN A 328 -6.69 34.56 18.54
N ASP A 329 -6.11 33.77 19.45
CA ASP A 329 -6.73 32.53 19.95
C ASP A 329 -8.03 32.76 20.75
N ILE A 330 -8.09 33.80 21.59
CA ILE A 330 -9.28 34.09 22.42
C ILE A 330 -10.44 34.59 21.54
N GLY A 331 -10.14 35.47 20.57
CA GLY A 331 -11.13 35.98 19.63
C GLY A 331 -11.66 34.87 18.71
N LEU A 332 -10.79 33.98 18.24
CA LEU A 332 -11.13 32.88 17.36
C LEU A 332 -11.94 31.79 18.09
N MET A 333 -11.56 31.44 19.32
CA MET A 333 -12.36 30.59 20.21
C MET A 333 -13.77 31.14 20.44
N THR A 334 -13.90 32.47 20.60
CA THR A 334 -15.21 33.11 20.81
C THR A 334 -16.07 33.05 19.55
N LYS A 335 -15.49 33.31 18.37
CA LYS A 335 -16.17 33.14 17.07
C LYS A 335 -16.64 31.70 16.87
N LEU A 336 -15.78 30.71 17.14
CA LEU A 336 -16.11 29.29 17.01
C LEU A 336 -17.24 28.87 17.95
N LYS A 337 -17.27 29.36 19.20
CA LYS A 337 -18.38 29.08 20.13
C LYS A 337 -19.72 29.57 19.58
N ILE A 338 -19.75 30.81 19.06
CA ILE A 338 -20.96 31.38 18.46
C ILE A 338 -21.41 30.57 17.24
N GLU A 339 -20.46 30.15 16.39
CA GLU A 339 -20.76 29.34 15.22
C GLU A 339 -21.31 27.96 15.59
N ILE A 340 -20.72 27.30 16.60
CA ILE A 340 -21.22 26.03 17.14
C ILE A 340 -22.67 26.19 17.63
N ASP A 341 -22.95 27.20 18.44
CA ASP A 341 -24.31 27.44 18.96
C ASP A 341 -25.33 27.66 17.83
N GLN A 342 -24.95 28.42 16.80
CA GLN A 342 -25.81 28.66 15.62
C GLN A 342 -26.06 27.37 14.82
N LEU A 343 -25.02 26.56 14.61
CA LEU A 343 -25.12 25.29 13.90
C LEU A 343 -25.95 24.26 14.69
N GLU A 344 -25.81 24.23 16.01
CA GLU A 344 -26.62 23.37 16.89
C GLU A 344 -28.10 23.75 16.83
N GLN A 345 -28.43 25.04 16.89
CA GLN A 345 -29.80 25.52 16.74
C GLN A 345 -30.38 25.12 15.37
N LYS A 346 -29.63 25.34 14.28
CA LYS A 346 -30.07 24.97 12.93
C LYS A 346 -30.26 23.45 12.78
N LYS A 347 -29.36 22.65 13.35
CA LYS A 347 -29.45 21.19 13.38
C LYS A 347 -30.69 20.72 14.12
N ASN A 348 -31.02 21.32 15.27
CA ASN A 348 -32.20 20.95 16.04
C ASN A 348 -33.50 21.35 15.32
N GLN A 349 -33.56 22.54 14.73
CA GLN A 349 -34.68 22.96 13.87
C GLN A 349 -34.90 21.99 12.71
N GLN A 350 -33.81 21.59 12.04
CA GLN A 350 -33.88 20.62 10.95
C GLN A 350 -34.34 19.25 11.43
N LYS A 351 -33.85 18.75 12.57
CA LYS A 351 -34.30 17.49 13.17
C LYS A 351 -35.79 17.49 13.52
N GLU A 352 -36.31 18.61 14.05
CA GLU A 352 -37.74 18.75 14.36
C GLU A 352 -38.59 18.82 13.09
N SER A 353 -38.09 19.44 12.02
CA SER A 353 -38.74 19.41 10.71
C SER A 353 -38.61 18.07 9.98
N PHE A 354 -37.66 17.22 10.42
CA PHE A 354 -37.42 15.87 9.89
C PHE A 354 -38.41 14.89 10.51
N ASP A 355 -39.71 15.15 10.31
CA ASP A 355 -40.76 14.21 10.69
C ASP A 355 -40.86 13.10 9.64
N VAL A 356 -41.07 11.87 10.11
CA VAL A 356 -40.83 10.59 9.41
C VAL A 356 -41.85 10.37 8.27
N GLY A 357 -41.67 11.08 7.17
CA GLY A 357 -42.27 10.74 5.88
C GLY A 357 -41.50 9.59 5.25
N THR A 358 -42.13 8.43 5.13
CA THR A 358 -41.66 7.17 4.54
C THR A 358 -41.29 7.22 3.05
N ASP A 359 -40.96 8.38 2.51
CA ASP A 359 -40.50 8.51 1.12
C ASP A 359 -38.98 8.56 1.06
N ALA A 360 -38.41 7.39 0.73
CA ALA A 360 -37.06 7.15 0.24
C ALA A 360 -35.94 7.94 0.95
N LEU A 361 -35.59 7.51 2.17
CA LEU A 361 -34.30 7.83 2.78
C LEU A 361 -33.19 7.36 1.83
N ALA A 362 -32.64 8.27 1.02
CA ALA A 362 -31.37 8.04 0.35
C ALA A 362 -30.29 8.10 1.43
N PRO A 363 -29.68 6.97 1.85
CA PRO A 363 -28.63 7.01 2.86
C PRO A 363 -27.46 7.83 2.32
N SER A 364 -26.85 8.65 3.17
CA SER A 364 -25.62 9.35 2.81
C SER A 364 -24.56 8.34 2.38
N ILE A 365 -23.99 8.53 1.19
CA ILE A 365 -22.97 7.65 0.66
C ILE A 365 -21.66 7.97 1.39
N LEU A 366 -21.30 7.12 2.36
CA LEU A 366 -19.99 7.20 3.02
C LEU A 366 -18.89 6.79 2.05
N ASN A 367 -17.96 7.71 1.79
CA ASN A 367 -16.79 7.42 0.99
C ASN A 367 -15.69 6.81 1.87
N VAL A 368 -15.47 5.50 1.71
CA VAL A 368 -14.49 4.76 2.52
C VAL A 368 -13.26 4.47 1.69
N ASN A 369 -12.16 5.13 2.03
CA ASN A 369 -10.86 4.80 1.49
C ASN A 369 -10.33 3.56 2.22
N HIS A 370 -10.01 2.51 1.47
CA HIS A 370 -9.48 1.28 2.06
C HIS A 370 -8.37 0.70 1.21
N ARG A 371 -7.44 0.01 1.86
CA ARG A 371 -6.30 -0.63 1.20
C ARG A 371 -5.85 -1.85 1.99
N MET A 372 -5.59 -2.95 1.28
CA MET A 372 -5.03 -4.17 1.86
C MET A 372 -3.71 -4.49 1.17
N LEU A 373 -2.62 -4.53 1.94
CA LEU A 373 -1.27 -4.82 1.44
C LEU A 373 -0.64 -5.97 2.21
N ILE A 374 0.07 -6.85 1.51
CA ILE A 374 0.89 -7.88 2.13
C ILE A 374 2.23 -7.27 2.58
N ASN A 375 2.56 -7.45 3.85
CA ASN A 375 3.89 -7.18 4.36
C ASN A 375 4.78 -8.42 4.12
N LYS A 376 5.76 -8.26 3.24
CA LYS A 376 6.68 -9.33 2.81
C LYS A 376 7.59 -9.82 3.93
N GLU A 377 7.85 -9.01 4.96
CA GLU A 377 8.78 -9.35 6.05
C GLU A 377 8.19 -10.36 7.03
N ASN A 378 6.89 -10.26 7.34
CA ASN A 378 6.23 -11.09 8.35
C ASN A 378 5.05 -11.94 7.81
N ALA A 379 4.79 -11.87 6.50
CA ALA A 379 3.68 -12.55 5.82
C ALA A 379 2.34 -12.29 6.53
N SER A 380 2.05 -11.01 6.78
CA SER A 380 0.76 -10.53 7.30
C SER A 380 0.20 -9.45 6.39
N TYR A 381 -1.11 -9.30 6.36
CA TYR A 381 -1.76 -8.21 5.66
C TYR A 381 -1.98 -7.02 6.58
N THR A 382 -1.73 -5.82 6.06
CA THR A 382 -2.14 -4.56 6.68
C THR A 382 -3.35 -4.03 5.91
N LEU A 383 -4.48 -3.92 6.61
CA LEU A 383 -5.73 -3.35 6.12
C LEU A 383 -5.88 -1.95 6.72
N SER A 384 -5.74 -0.93 5.89
CA SER A 384 -5.99 0.47 6.24
C SER A 384 -7.40 0.87 5.82
N ILE A 385 -8.16 1.47 6.73
CA ILE A 385 -9.51 1.98 6.50
C ILE A 385 -9.54 3.44 6.96
N GLU A 386 -10.07 4.32 6.11
CA GLU A 386 -10.11 5.75 6.37
C GLU A 386 -11.44 6.36 5.90
N LEU A 387 -11.98 7.23 6.75
CA LEU A 387 -13.19 8.01 6.52
C LEU A 387 -12.86 9.51 6.59
N GLU A 388 -13.71 10.31 5.95
CA GLU A 388 -13.67 11.76 6.04
C GLU A 388 -14.18 12.30 7.39
N THR A 389 -15.00 11.49 8.06
CA THR A 389 -15.56 11.77 9.39
C THR A 389 -15.08 10.72 10.38
N SER A 390 -15.28 10.99 11.67
CA SER A 390 -14.87 10.06 12.71
C SER A 390 -15.60 8.72 12.60
N ILE A 391 -14.81 7.65 12.71
CA ILE A 391 -15.28 6.26 12.75
C ILE A 391 -15.89 6.04 14.14
N ASP A 392 -17.10 5.49 14.18
CA ASP A 392 -17.75 5.02 15.41
C ASP A 392 -17.25 3.61 15.73
N ASN A 393 -17.42 2.70 14.76
CA ASN A 393 -16.98 1.33 14.87
C ASN A 393 -16.72 0.72 13.49
N ILE A 394 -15.85 -0.29 13.48
CA ILE A 394 -15.62 -1.18 12.33
C ILE A 394 -15.94 -2.60 12.76
N LEU A 395 -16.89 -3.24 12.07
CA LEU A 395 -17.17 -4.67 12.23
C LEU A 395 -16.48 -5.43 11.09
N LEU A 396 -15.71 -6.44 11.46
CA LEU A 396 -15.01 -7.33 10.56
C LEU A 396 -15.65 -8.72 10.67
N GLN A 397 -16.13 -9.23 9.54
CA GLN A 397 -16.66 -10.57 9.39
C GLN A 397 -15.82 -11.32 8.35
N SER A 398 -15.44 -12.55 8.66
CA SER A 398 -14.71 -13.43 7.73
C SER A 398 -15.42 -14.77 7.62
N ASP A 399 -15.57 -15.27 6.39
CA ASP A 399 -16.04 -16.62 6.10
C ASP A 399 -14.92 -17.67 6.06
N THR A 400 -13.68 -17.25 6.31
CA THR A 400 -12.52 -18.12 6.52
C THR A 400 -11.78 -17.77 7.80
N PRO A 401 -11.02 -18.73 8.38
CA PRO A 401 -10.09 -18.46 9.47
C PRO A 401 -9.10 -17.35 9.13
N VAL A 402 -9.03 -16.35 10.01
CA VAL A 402 -8.09 -15.23 9.93
C VAL A 402 -7.68 -14.86 11.36
N ASP A 403 -6.37 -14.73 11.61
CA ASP A 403 -5.89 -14.24 12.90
C ASP A 403 -5.80 -12.72 12.86
N LEU A 404 -6.40 -12.05 13.85
CA LEU A 404 -6.30 -10.60 14.02
C LEU A 404 -5.12 -10.30 14.94
N LEU A 405 -4.17 -9.51 14.47
CA LEU A 405 -2.96 -9.14 15.20
C LEU A 405 -3.12 -7.75 15.81
N ASP A 406 -2.61 -7.58 17.02
CA ASP A 406 -2.58 -6.27 17.67
C ASP A 406 -1.64 -5.29 16.94
N VAL A 407 -2.05 -4.03 16.92
CA VAL A 407 -1.30 -2.93 16.31
C VAL A 407 -1.10 -1.88 17.38
N GLU A 408 0.14 -1.64 17.80
CA GLU A 408 0.46 -0.73 18.92
C GLU A 408 -0.06 0.71 18.71
N SER A 409 -0.09 1.18 17.45
CA SER A 409 -0.62 2.51 17.12
C SER A 409 -2.15 2.59 17.10
N ASN A 410 -2.85 1.47 17.30
CA ASN A 410 -4.29 1.40 17.25
C ASN A 410 -4.88 1.64 18.66
N SER A 411 -5.66 2.71 18.80
CA SER A 411 -6.35 3.07 20.05
C SER A 411 -7.75 2.46 20.19
N ALA A 412 -8.23 1.73 19.18
CA ALA A 412 -9.55 1.13 19.18
C ALA A 412 -9.62 -0.08 20.12
N VAL A 413 -10.76 -0.22 20.79
CA VAL A 413 -11.03 -1.39 21.63
C VAL A 413 -11.60 -2.50 20.75
N ALA A 414 -10.87 -3.61 20.67
CA ALA A 414 -11.30 -4.80 19.93
C ALA A 414 -12.18 -5.70 20.81
N SER A 415 -13.27 -6.20 20.23
CA SER A 415 -14.14 -7.21 20.84
C SER A 415 -14.38 -8.34 19.85
N LEU A 416 -13.90 -9.53 20.19
CA LEU A 416 -14.16 -10.74 19.41
C LEU A 416 -15.46 -11.38 19.90
N SER A 417 -16.40 -11.56 18.98
CA SER A 417 -17.68 -12.22 19.25
C SER A 417 -17.56 -13.73 19.03
N ALA A 418 -18.31 -14.50 19.80
CA ALA A 418 -18.42 -15.93 19.58
C ALA A 418 -18.99 -16.21 18.17
N CYS A 419 -18.33 -17.08 17.43
CA CYS A 419 -18.68 -17.39 16.05
C CYS A 419 -19.36 -18.77 15.96
N ASP A 420 -20.44 -18.87 15.17
CA ASP A 420 -20.99 -20.16 14.76
C ASP A 420 -20.51 -20.47 13.34
N HIS A 421 -19.60 -21.44 13.20
CA HIS A 421 -19.04 -21.83 11.90
C HIS A 421 -20.12 -22.30 10.92
N LYS A 422 -21.27 -22.80 11.39
CA LYS A 422 -22.38 -23.22 10.53
C LYS A 422 -23.06 -22.04 9.83
N SER A 423 -22.95 -20.84 10.39
CA SER A 423 -23.48 -19.60 9.81
C SER A 423 -22.57 -19.01 8.73
N GLY A 424 -21.43 -19.64 8.43
CA GLY A 424 -20.43 -19.10 7.51
C GLY A 424 -19.58 -17.97 8.11
N ASN A 425 -19.57 -17.85 9.45
CA ASN A 425 -18.75 -16.87 10.17
C ASN A 425 -17.66 -17.61 10.93
N TYR A 426 -16.40 -17.39 10.55
CA TYR A 426 -15.22 -17.88 11.26
C TYR A 426 -14.64 -16.81 12.17
N VAL A 427 -14.75 -15.53 11.78
CA VAL A 427 -14.30 -14.40 12.57
C VAL A 427 -15.39 -13.33 12.59
N LEU A 428 -15.70 -12.84 13.78
CA LEU A 428 -16.54 -11.67 14.02
C LEU A 428 -15.83 -10.78 15.05
N ALA A 429 -15.30 -9.65 14.60
CA ALA A 429 -14.62 -8.70 15.47
C ALA A 429 -15.23 -7.32 15.31
N THR A 430 -15.39 -6.61 16.42
CA THR A 430 -15.82 -5.21 16.44
C THR A 430 -14.72 -4.36 17.03
N TYR A 431 -14.25 -3.39 16.26
CA TYR A 431 -13.30 -2.36 16.70
C TYR A 431 -14.06 -1.09 16.98
N ARG A 432 -14.15 -0.72 18.25
CA ARG A 432 -14.77 0.55 18.67
C ARG A 432 -13.69 1.61 18.75
N CYS A 433 -13.80 2.63 17.89
CA CYS A 433 -12.80 3.68 17.81
C CYS A 433 -13.01 4.72 18.92
N GLN A 434 -11.91 5.33 19.36
CA GLN A 434 -11.96 6.49 20.25
C GLN A 434 -12.40 7.75 19.48
N ILE A 435 -12.75 8.81 20.21
CA ILE A 435 -13.24 10.07 19.63
C ILE A 435 -12.21 10.63 18.62
N ASN A 436 -12.70 11.18 17.50
CA ASN A 436 -11.88 11.81 16.43
C ASN A 436 -10.92 10.88 15.67
N THR A 437 -11.18 9.57 15.66
CA THR A 437 -10.42 8.63 14.84
C THR A 437 -10.99 8.56 13.42
N ASN A 438 -10.27 9.10 12.44
CA ASN A 438 -10.68 9.05 11.02
C ASN A 438 -10.08 7.85 10.26
N ARG A 439 -9.06 7.21 10.84
CA ARG A 439 -8.33 6.10 10.24
C ARG A 439 -8.09 4.98 11.23
N LEU A 440 -8.20 3.75 10.75
CA LEU A 440 -7.85 2.54 11.48
C LEU A 440 -6.97 1.62 10.62
N ASP A 441 -5.83 1.22 11.15
CA ASP A 441 -4.98 0.19 10.55
C ASP A 441 -5.14 -1.13 11.33
N LEU A 442 -5.53 -2.19 10.63
CA LEU A 442 -5.70 -3.54 11.16
C LEU A 442 -4.63 -4.45 10.56
N ARG A 443 -4.07 -5.34 11.37
CA ARG A 443 -3.20 -6.41 10.88
C ARG A 443 -3.91 -7.73 10.97
N LEU A 444 -3.86 -8.49 9.89
CA LEU A 444 -4.49 -9.79 9.82
C LEU A 444 -3.58 -10.81 9.15
N ARG A 445 -3.72 -12.07 9.57
CA ARG A 445 -2.97 -13.19 9.02
C ARG A 445 -3.94 -14.22 8.47
N THR A 446 -3.73 -14.59 7.22
CA THR A 446 -4.53 -15.60 6.52
C THR A 446 -3.89 -16.98 6.68
N ILE A 447 -4.61 -18.03 6.28
CA ILE A 447 -4.06 -19.37 6.15
C ILE A 447 -4.04 -19.74 4.66
N GLU A 448 -2.89 -20.16 4.17
CA GLU A 448 -2.74 -20.58 2.77
C GLU A 448 -3.58 -21.83 2.49
N GLY A 449 -4.24 -21.86 1.33
CA GLY A 449 -5.19 -22.91 0.95
C GLY A 449 -6.63 -22.68 1.42
N GLN A 450 -6.91 -21.63 2.20
CA GLN A 450 -8.25 -21.29 2.69
C GLN A 450 -8.77 -19.98 2.09
N PRO A 451 -9.29 -20.00 0.84
CA PRO A 451 -9.84 -18.80 0.20
C PRO A 451 -11.19 -18.40 0.79
N GLY A 452 -11.46 -17.11 0.84
CA GLY A 452 -12.64 -16.55 1.48
C GLY A 452 -12.92 -15.09 1.10
N CYS A 453 -13.78 -14.45 1.89
CA CYS A 453 -14.18 -13.07 1.75
C CYS A 453 -14.23 -12.41 3.13
N LEU A 454 -13.51 -11.31 3.24
CA LEU A 454 -13.56 -10.41 4.38
C LEU A 454 -14.61 -9.34 4.13
N GLN A 455 -15.65 -9.31 4.95
CA GLN A 455 -16.66 -8.25 4.95
C GLN A 455 -16.37 -7.25 6.06
N ILE A 456 -16.27 -5.98 5.69
CA ILE A 456 -15.92 -4.89 6.59
C ILE A 456 -17.07 -3.90 6.58
N TYR A 457 -17.64 -3.64 7.74
CA TYR A 457 -18.75 -2.73 7.95
C TYR A 457 -18.24 -1.52 8.71
N VAL A 458 -18.18 -0.37 8.04
CA VAL A 458 -17.64 0.87 8.61
C VAL A 458 -18.79 1.79 8.94
N THR A 459 -18.91 2.16 10.22
CA THR A 459 -19.96 3.06 10.71
C THR A 459 -19.36 4.41 11.08
N SER A 460 -19.91 5.49 10.53
CA SER A 460 -19.51 6.86 10.89
C SER A 460 -20.24 7.35 12.14
N GLN A 461 -19.68 8.34 12.86
CA GLN A 461 -20.36 9.05 13.93
C GLN A 461 -21.39 10.10 13.45
N VAL A 462 -21.48 10.33 12.13
CA VAL A 462 -22.43 11.27 11.52
C VAL A 462 -23.88 10.81 11.75
N GLN A 463 -24.81 11.77 11.88
CA GLN A 463 -26.24 11.52 11.98
C GLN A 463 -26.95 11.89 10.65
N PRO A 464 -27.79 11.01 10.07
CA PRO A 464 -28.12 9.66 10.53
C PRO A 464 -26.94 8.70 10.46
N LYS A 465 -26.83 7.78 11.42
CA LYS A 465 -25.78 6.74 11.39
C LYS A 465 -25.90 5.94 10.11
N CYS A 466 -24.86 6.00 9.29
CA CYS A 466 -24.74 5.23 8.07
C CYS A 466 -23.66 4.17 8.26
N CYS A 467 -23.84 3.02 7.62
CA CYS A 467 -22.85 1.95 7.56
C CYS A 467 -22.57 1.62 6.11
N ARG A 468 -21.27 1.53 5.76
CA ARG A 468 -20.83 1.09 4.45
C ARG A 468 -20.17 -0.27 4.58
N ARG A 469 -20.63 -1.22 3.77
CA ARG A 469 -20.03 -2.55 3.65
C ARG A 469 -19.01 -2.59 2.51
N ILE A 470 -17.81 -3.06 2.80
CA ILE A 470 -16.73 -3.37 1.86
C ILE A 470 -16.53 -4.88 1.85
N GLN A 471 -16.19 -5.45 0.69
CA GLN A 471 -15.84 -6.85 0.54
C GLN A 471 -14.44 -6.97 -0.05
N ILE A 472 -13.57 -7.71 0.60
CA ILE A 472 -12.20 -7.96 0.14
C ILE A 472 -11.97 -9.47 0.03
N PRO A 473 -11.59 -10.00 -1.14
CA PRO A 473 -11.33 -11.43 -1.29
C PRO A 473 -10.02 -11.83 -0.60
N ILE A 474 -10.04 -12.98 0.07
CA ILE A 474 -8.86 -13.69 0.56
C ILE A 474 -8.54 -14.78 -0.47
N HIS A 475 -7.40 -14.63 -1.14
CA HIS A 475 -6.96 -15.55 -2.19
C HIS A 475 -6.48 -16.88 -1.60
N ALA A 476 -6.62 -17.97 -2.36
CA ALA A 476 -6.19 -19.29 -1.91
C ALA A 476 -4.68 -19.36 -1.64
N LEU A 477 -3.88 -18.75 -2.51
CA LEU A 477 -2.44 -18.58 -2.37
C LEU A 477 -2.11 -17.16 -1.88
N SER A 478 -2.71 -16.77 -0.76
CA SER A 478 -2.61 -15.41 -0.20
C SER A 478 -1.18 -14.98 0.12
N PHE A 479 -0.28 -15.90 0.45
CA PHE A 479 1.12 -15.55 0.75
C PHE A 479 2.00 -15.36 -0.48
N HIS A 480 1.48 -15.46 -1.69
CA HIS A 480 2.26 -15.25 -2.89
C HIS A 480 2.36 -13.76 -3.24
N SER A 481 3.53 -13.33 -3.70
CA SER A 481 3.74 -11.99 -4.26
C SER A 481 4.30 -12.12 -5.65
N ARG A 482 3.75 -11.34 -6.60
CA ARG A 482 4.17 -11.40 -8.00
C ARG A 482 5.62 -10.93 -8.14
N ILE A 483 6.38 -11.66 -8.94
CA ILE A 483 7.72 -11.28 -9.40
C ILE A 483 7.58 -10.85 -10.85
N HIS A 484 8.07 -9.64 -11.12
CA HIS A 484 8.17 -9.13 -12.47
C HIS A 484 9.58 -9.45 -13.00
N LYS A 485 9.73 -10.00 -14.22
CA LYS A 485 11.04 -10.38 -14.81
C LYS A 485 11.75 -9.20 -15.45
N ASP A 486 13.01 -8.93 -15.12
CA ASP A 486 13.85 -8.06 -15.94
C ASP A 486 14.39 -8.90 -17.08
N GLU A 487 14.57 -8.33 -18.27
CA GLU A 487 15.03 -9.05 -19.47
C GLU A 487 16.34 -9.83 -19.24
N ASN A 488 17.11 -9.48 -18.21
CA ASN A 488 18.40 -10.08 -17.86
C ASN A 488 18.40 -11.03 -16.65
N THR A 489 17.28 -11.24 -15.94
CA THR A 489 17.27 -12.05 -14.71
C THR A 489 16.93 -13.51 -15.01
N VAL A 490 17.94 -14.38 -15.00
CA VAL A 490 17.75 -15.84 -15.02
C VAL A 490 17.24 -16.28 -13.65
N LEU A 491 15.93 -16.53 -13.54
CA LEU A 491 15.33 -17.13 -12.35
C LEU A 491 15.70 -18.62 -12.28
N LEU A 492 16.88 -18.89 -11.73
CA LEU A 492 17.33 -20.22 -11.32
C LEU A 492 16.37 -20.74 -10.24
N GLY A 493 15.79 -21.91 -10.46
CA GLY A 493 14.88 -22.53 -9.51
C GLY A 493 14.69 -24.00 -9.81
N GLY A 494 14.07 -24.67 -8.84
CA GLY A 494 13.80 -26.10 -8.90
C GLY A 494 14.55 -26.87 -7.81
N PRO A 495 14.21 -28.15 -7.63
CA PRO A 495 13.31 -28.96 -8.46
C PRO A 495 11.83 -28.54 -8.39
N PHE A 496 11.14 -28.57 -9.54
CA PHE A 496 9.74 -28.15 -9.66
C PHE A 496 8.79 -29.34 -9.70
N ASN A 497 7.67 -29.23 -8.98
CA ASN A 497 6.46 -30.00 -9.20
C ASN A 497 5.66 -29.34 -10.33
N GLU A 498 5.06 -30.15 -11.20
CA GLU A 498 4.29 -29.68 -12.36
C GLU A 498 2.81 -30.06 -12.21
N LEU A 499 1.92 -29.09 -12.43
CA LEU A 499 0.49 -29.30 -12.69
C LEU A 499 0.19 -28.87 -14.13
N ASN A 500 -0.27 -29.81 -14.94
CA ASN A 500 -0.66 -29.60 -16.33
C ASN A 500 -2.17 -29.82 -16.47
N LEU A 501 -2.87 -28.75 -16.87
CA LEU A 501 -4.32 -28.73 -17.11
C LEU A 501 -4.58 -28.59 -18.60
N ARG A 502 -5.32 -29.54 -19.17
CA ARG A 502 -5.78 -29.49 -20.57
C ARG A 502 -7.30 -29.50 -20.63
N GLY A 503 -7.89 -28.71 -21.50
CA GLY A 503 -9.35 -28.66 -21.61
C GLY A 503 -9.84 -27.59 -22.57
N SER A 504 -11.16 -27.42 -22.66
CA SER A 504 -11.80 -26.48 -23.58
C SER A 504 -12.00 -25.08 -22.95
N PHE A 505 -10.93 -24.50 -22.40
CA PHE A 505 -10.95 -23.14 -21.82
C PHE A 505 -10.15 -22.14 -22.67
N THR A 506 -10.53 -20.88 -22.61
CA THR A 506 -9.82 -19.75 -23.21
C THR A 506 -8.71 -19.23 -22.30
N ALA A 507 -7.76 -18.47 -22.86
CA ALA A 507 -6.71 -17.82 -22.07
C ALA A 507 -7.29 -16.82 -21.04
N ALA A 508 -8.39 -16.14 -21.37
CA ALA A 508 -9.08 -15.22 -20.46
C ALA A 508 -9.76 -15.95 -19.29
N GLU A 509 -10.33 -17.14 -19.52
CA GLU A 509 -10.98 -17.92 -18.46
C GLU A 509 -9.97 -18.44 -17.43
N ILE A 510 -8.88 -19.05 -17.88
CA ILE A 510 -7.84 -19.54 -16.96
C ILE A 510 -7.16 -18.36 -16.23
N HIS A 511 -6.98 -17.22 -16.90
CA HIS A 511 -6.49 -16.00 -16.26
C HIS A 511 -7.43 -15.51 -15.14
N ALA A 512 -8.75 -15.50 -15.40
CA ALA A 512 -9.75 -15.15 -14.39
C ALA A 512 -9.82 -16.15 -13.23
N TRP A 513 -9.51 -17.44 -13.47
CA TRP A 513 -9.40 -18.41 -12.37
C TRP A 513 -8.12 -18.17 -11.55
N LEU A 514 -7.03 -17.78 -12.19
CA LEU A 514 -5.80 -17.41 -11.50
C LEU A 514 -5.98 -16.15 -10.63
N SER A 515 -6.74 -15.15 -11.10
CA SER A 515 -7.04 -13.96 -10.29
C SER A 515 -7.90 -14.25 -9.05
N LEU A 516 -8.57 -15.40 -8.97
CA LEU A 516 -9.25 -15.85 -7.75
C LEU A 516 -8.28 -16.57 -6.79
N ALA A 517 -7.28 -17.26 -7.35
CA ALA A 517 -6.34 -18.07 -6.58
C ALA A 517 -5.14 -17.26 -6.06
N LEU A 518 -4.70 -16.24 -6.80
CA LEU A 518 -3.45 -15.50 -6.55
C LEU A 518 -3.73 -14.00 -6.45
N PRO A 519 -3.04 -13.29 -5.53
CA PRO A 519 -3.08 -11.83 -5.48
C PRO A 519 -2.31 -11.21 -6.65
N ASP A 520 -2.50 -9.91 -6.90
CA ASP A 520 -1.74 -9.09 -7.86
C ASP A 520 -1.69 -9.65 -9.31
N VAL A 521 -2.72 -10.40 -9.70
CA VAL A 521 -2.96 -10.77 -11.10
C VAL A 521 -3.55 -9.55 -11.83
N PRO A 522 -2.98 -9.13 -12.98
CA PRO A 522 -3.48 -7.96 -13.70
C PRO A 522 -4.91 -8.19 -14.19
N GLU A 523 -5.70 -7.14 -14.41
CA GLU A 523 -7.10 -7.26 -14.82
C GLU A 523 -7.25 -7.92 -16.21
N ARG A 524 -6.25 -7.73 -17.08
CA ARG A 524 -6.19 -8.29 -18.43
C ARG A 524 -4.97 -9.20 -18.58
N PRO A 525 -5.11 -10.33 -19.30
CA PRO A 525 -3.98 -11.18 -19.62
C PRO A 525 -3.05 -10.49 -20.62
N HIS A 526 -1.78 -10.39 -20.25
CA HIS A 526 -0.70 -10.12 -21.20
C HIS A 526 -0.35 -11.42 -21.91
N LEU A 527 -0.58 -11.46 -23.22
CA LEU A 527 -0.32 -12.64 -24.04
C LEU A 527 0.79 -12.33 -25.05
N GLU A 528 1.92 -12.99 -24.89
CA GLU A 528 3.01 -13.03 -25.86
C GLU A 528 2.84 -14.30 -26.69
N ASP A 529 2.70 -14.18 -28.02
CA ASP A 529 2.41 -15.30 -28.92
C ASP A 529 1.20 -16.19 -28.49
N GLY A 530 0.23 -15.57 -27.81
CA GLY A 530 -0.97 -16.26 -27.30
C GLY A 530 -0.78 -17.00 -25.97
N GLU A 531 0.39 -16.85 -25.33
CA GLU A 531 0.73 -17.42 -24.02
C GLU A 531 0.90 -16.32 -22.97
N GLY A 532 0.28 -16.50 -21.81
CA GLY A 532 0.46 -15.65 -20.65
C GLY A 532 1.39 -16.31 -19.64
N THR A 533 2.31 -15.52 -19.08
CA THR A 533 3.26 -15.96 -18.05
C THR A 533 3.16 -15.07 -16.81
N LEU A 534 2.99 -15.69 -15.64
CA LEU A 534 3.05 -15.02 -14.34
C LEU A 534 4.01 -15.78 -13.43
N ILE A 535 4.79 -15.06 -12.61
CA ILE A 535 5.70 -15.66 -11.65
C ILE A 535 5.44 -15.06 -10.28
N PHE A 536 5.48 -15.90 -9.26
CA PHE A 536 5.26 -15.54 -7.87
C PHE A 536 6.33 -16.14 -6.98
N THR A 537 6.57 -15.49 -5.84
CA THR A 537 7.31 -16.05 -4.71
C THR A 537 6.40 -16.10 -3.49
N SER A 538 6.45 -17.21 -2.75
CA SER A 538 5.84 -17.27 -1.42
C SER A 538 6.61 -16.33 -0.49
N THR A 539 5.93 -15.34 0.06
CA THR A 539 6.46 -14.43 1.09
C THR A 539 6.76 -15.15 2.39
N PHE A 540 6.02 -16.22 2.70
CA PHE A 540 6.23 -16.95 3.94
C PHE A 540 7.32 -18.01 3.83
N VAL A 541 7.43 -18.76 2.73
CA VAL A 541 8.44 -19.85 2.58
C VAL A 541 9.64 -19.44 1.73
N GLY A 542 9.45 -18.57 0.73
CA GLY A 542 10.48 -18.19 -0.24
C GLY A 542 10.55 -19.08 -1.48
N THR A 543 9.56 -19.95 -1.70
CA THR A 543 9.47 -20.82 -2.88
C THR A 543 8.86 -20.13 -4.08
N MET A 544 9.28 -20.54 -5.28
CA MET A 544 8.75 -19.99 -6.52
C MET A 544 7.58 -20.78 -7.11
N LEU A 545 6.66 -20.04 -7.72
CA LEU A 545 5.55 -20.54 -8.54
C LEU A 545 5.59 -19.85 -9.91
N LYS A 546 5.62 -20.64 -10.99
CA LYS A 546 5.55 -20.16 -12.38
C LYS A 546 4.25 -20.66 -13.00
N CYS A 547 3.48 -19.73 -13.57
CA CYS A 547 2.20 -19.98 -14.20
C CYS A 547 2.30 -19.65 -15.68
N ASN A 548 2.26 -20.67 -16.52
CA ASN A 548 2.27 -20.54 -17.98
C ASN A 548 0.92 -21.04 -18.51
N TYR A 549 0.20 -20.21 -19.25
CA TYR A 549 -1.13 -20.59 -19.73
C TYR A 549 -1.40 -20.04 -21.12
N LYS A 550 -2.11 -20.83 -21.91
CA LYS A 550 -2.63 -20.45 -23.21
C LYS A 550 -3.99 -21.08 -23.42
N LYS A 551 -4.62 -20.81 -24.56
CA LYS A 551 -5.90 -21.43 -24.91
C LYS A 551 -5.78 -22.95 -24.85
N GLY A 552 -6.61 -23.56 -24.01
CA GLY A 552 -6.77 -25.00 -23.81
C GLY A 552 -5.64 -25.76 -23.12
N ASN A 553 -4.58 -25.07 -22.66
CA ASN A 553 -3.47 -25.70 -21.95
C ASN A 553 -2.85 -24.74 -20.93
N ALA A 554 -2.66 -25.20 -19.70
CA ALA A 554 -1.99 -24.46 -18.64
C ALA A 554 -1.02 -25.35 -17.87
N ILE A 555 0.18 -24.84 -17.61
CA ILE A 555 1.27 -25.51 -16.92
C ILE A 555 1.70 -24.64 -15.74
N PHE A 556 1.65 -25.21 -14.54
CA PHE A 556 2.05 -24.57 -13.31
C PHE A 556 3.24 -25.33 -12.73
N LEU A 557 4.32 -24.61 -12.44
CA LEU A 557 5.56 -25.17 -11.87
C LEU A 557 5.81 -24.55 -10.51
N SER A 558 5.96 -25.35 -9.47
CA SER A 558 6.23 -24.86 -8.11
C SER A 558 7.29 -25.67 -7.39
N GLU A 559 8.16 -25.01 -6.65
CA GLU A 559 9.10 -25.68 -5.74
C GLU A 559 8.38 -26.27 -4.52
N ASN A 560 7.16 -25.80 -4.22
CA ASN A 560 6.31 -26.31 -3.14
C ASN A 560 5.13 -27.10 -3.70
N ILE A 561 5.01 -28.37 -3.30
CA ILE A 561 3.89 -29.25 -3.71
C ILE A 561 2.55 -28.74 -3.16
N SER A 562 2.52 -28.14 -1.97
CA SER A 562 1.28 -27.58 -1.40
C SER A 562 0.65 -26.54 -2.33
N SER A 563 1.45 -25.64 -2.91
CA SER A 563 0.95 -24.63 -3.86
C SER A 563 0.31 -25.26 -5.10
N ILE A 564 0.87 -26.36 -5.61
CA ILE A 564 0.36 -27.11 -6.78
C ILE A 564 -0.97 -27.77 -6.44
N ILE A 565 -1.06 -28.38 -5.26
CA ILE A 565 -2.28 -29.05 -4.85
C ILE A 565 -3.41 -28.04 -4.57
N ILE A 566 -3.10 -26.90 -3.93
CA ILE A 566 -4.06 -25.81 -3.73
C ILE A 566 -4.55 -25.30 -5.10
N LEU A 567 -3.66 -25.01 -6.04
CA LEU A 567 -4.06 -24.58 -7.39
C LEU A 567 -4.91 -25.62 -8.10
N ARG A 568 -4.53 -26.90 -8.04
CA ARG A 568 -5.31 -27.98 -8.63
C ARG A 568 -6.74 -27.96 -8.10
N ASP A 569 -6.93 -27.91 -6.80
CA ASP A 569 -8.25 -27.97 -6.17
C ASP A 569 -9.11 -26.76 -6.54
N ILE A 570 -8.54 -25.55 -6.54
CA ILE A 570 -9.26 -24.32 -6.92
C ILE A 570 -9.62 -24.30 -8.40
N LEU A 571 -8.66 -24.56 -9.29
CA LEU A 571 -8.86 -24.47 -10.74
C LEU A 571 -9.82 -25.55 -11.25
N THR A 572 -9.73 -26.78 -10.71
CA THR A 572 -10.70 -27.85 -11.04
C THR A 572 -12.09 -27.57 -10.47
N GLY A 573 -12.18 -26.93 -9.30
CA GLY A 573 -13.43 -26.42 -8.74
C GLY A 573 -14.10 -25.39 -9.66
N GLU A 574 -13.35 -24.41 -10.14
CA GLU A 574 -13.86 -23.38 -11.07
C GLU A 574 -14.26 -23.96 -12.43
N ALA A 575 -13.47 -24.88 -12.98
CA ALA A 575 -13.84 -25.57 -14.21
C ALA A 575 -15.14 -26.37 -14.05
N THR A 576 -15.33 -27.04 -12.91
CA THR A 576 -16.55 -27.79 -12.60
C THR A 576 -17.76 -26.87 -12.49
N LYS A 577 -17.65 -25.71 -11.82
CA LYS A 577 -18.71 -24.69 -11.74
C LYS A 577 -19.15 -24.22 -13.13
N ARG A 578 -18.19 -24.09 -14.06
CA ARG A 578 -18.44 -23.69 -15.46
C ARG A 578 -18.72 -24.86 -16.41
N LYS A 579 -18.79 -26.09 -15.91
CA LYS A 579 -19.01 -27.33 -16.68
C LYS A 579 -17.96 -27.58 -17.77
N ILE A 580 -16.72 -27.14 -17.54
CA ILE A 580 -15.57 -27.40 -18.41
C ILE A 580 -14.89 -28.69 -17.94
N ARG A 581 -14.70 -29.64 -18.87
CA ARG A 581 -13.94 -30.86 -18.59
C ARG A 581 -12.44 -30.57 -18.68
N LEU A 582 -11.71 -30.98 -17.65
CA LEU A 582 -10.26 -30.85 -17.57
C LEU A 582 -9.60 -32.23 -17.48
N ASP A 583 -8.56 -32.45 -18.27
CA ASP A 583 -7.57 -33.48 -18.05
C ASP A 583 -6.48 -32.88 -17.15
N VAL A 584 -6.27 -33.50 -15.99
CA VAL A 584 -5.38 -33.01 -14.93
C VAL A 584 -4.21 -33.98 -14.78
N PHE A 585 -2.99 -33.49 -14.97
CA PHE A 585 -1.77 -34.26 -14.75
C PHE A 585 -0.90 -33.56 -13.71
N CYS A 586 -0.47 -34.29 -12.68
CA CYS A 586 0.51 -33.82 -11.71
C CYS A 586 1.78 -34.67 -11.81
N ASN A 587 2.94 -34.02 -11.99
CA ASN A 587 4.24 -34.64 -11.90
C ASN A 587 4.98 -34.11 -10.66
N ILE A 588 5.43 -35.01 -9.81
CA ILE A 588 5.97 -34.68 -8.49
C ILE A 588 7.47 -34.90 -8.50
N ALA A 589 8.23 -33.90 -8.08
CA ALA A 589 9.68 -33.99 -7.99
C ALA A 589 10.10 -34.29 -6.56
N ASN A 590 10.64 -35.49 -6.30
CA ASN A 590 11.06 -35.91 -4.95
C ASN A 590 12.02 -34.94 -4.25
N GLY A 591 12.89 -34.26 -5.01
CA GLY A 591 13.81 -33.27 -4.45
C GLY A 591 13.13 -31.98 -3.97
N SER A 592 11.84 -31.74 -4.30
CA SER A 592 11.15 -30.51 -3.90
C SER A 592 10.95 -30.43 -2.39
N ILE A 593 10.74 -31.57 -1.73
CA ILE A 593 10.63 -31.63 -0.27
C ILE A 593 11.92 -31.16 0.39
N SER A 594 13.08 -31.66 -0.07
CA SER A 594 14.39 -31.19 0.42
C SER A 594 14.50 -29.67 0.25
N ARG A 595 14.16 -29.15 -0.93
CA ARG A 595 14.22 -27.70 -1.20
C ARG A 595 13.37 -26.88 -0.22
N VAL A 596 12.15 -27.31 0.11
CA VAL A 596 11.30 -26.61 1.08
C VAL A 596 11.88 -26.71 2.48
N LEU A 597 12.34 -27.89 2.90
CA LEU A 597 12.95 -28.09 4.22
C LEU A 597 14.23 -27.25 4.40
N ASP A 598 15.07 -27.15 3.37
CA ASP A 598 16.28 -26.33 3.36
C ASP A 598 15.99 -24.83 3.58
N LEU A 599 14.81 -24.36 3.15
CA LEU A 599 14.37 -22.96 3.36
C LEU A 599 13.71 -22.75 4.74
N VAL A 600 12.99 -23.75 5.23
CA VAL A 600 12.16 -23.63 6.46
C VAL A 600 12.97 -23.94 7.73
N LEU A 601 13.86 -24.93 7.70
CA LEU A 601 14.59 -25.39 8.91
C LEU A 601 15.48 -24.30 9.54
N PRO A 602 16.31 -23.54 8.79
CA PRO A 602 17.11 -22.46 9.38
C PRO A 602 16.24 -21.41 10.09
N ARG A 603 15.01 -21.19 9.61
CA ARG A 603 14.06 -20.23 10.21
C ARG A 603 13.41 -20.79 11.47
N ILE A 604 13.16 -22.09 11.52
CA ILE A 604 12.73 -22.78 12.75
C ILE A 604 13.81 -22.62 13.83
N GLU A 605 15.08 -22.82 13.46
CA GLU A 605 16.21 -22.64 14.36
C GLU A 605 16.31 -21.22 14.89
N ALA A 606 16.24 -20.22 14.00
CA ALA A 606 16.25 -18.81 14.38
C ALA A 606 15.09 -18.45 15.32
N ALA A 607 13.85 -18.84 14.98
CA ALA A 607 12.68 -18.55 15.79
C ALA A 607 12.75 -19.22 17.17
N ARG A 608 13.26 -20.45 17.24
CA ARG A 608 13.46 -21.17 18.51
C ARG A 608 14.55 -20.51 19.35
N ALA A 609 15.67 -20.12 18.74
CA ALA A 609 16.76 -19.44 19.43
C ALA A 609 16.30 -18.11 20.04
N ILE A 610 15.50 -17.31 19.32
CA ILE A 610 14.90 -16.08 19.85
C ILE A 610 14.01 -16.41 21.05
N LYS A 611 13.12 -17.39 20.93
CA LYS A 611 12.20 -17.79 22.01
C LYS A 611 12.94 -18.30 23.26
N GLU A 612 14.02 -19.04 23.08
CA GLU A 612 14.88 -19.51 24.19
C GLU A 612 15.64 -18.35 24.84
N LYS A 613 16.20 -17.42 24.04
CA LYS A 613 16.88 -16.23 24.55
C LYS A 613 15.94 -15.34 25.36
N VAL A 614 14.71 -15.10 24.89
CA VAL A 614 13.72 -14.30 25.64
C VAL A 614 13.31 -14.98 26.94
N LYS A 615 13.13 -16.31 26.96
CA LYS A 615 12.88 -17.04 28.21
C LYS A 615 14.02 -16.89 29.23
N ILE A 616 15.27 -16.87 28.75
CA ILE A 616 16.44 -16.61 29.61
C ILE A 616 16.38 -15.17 30.13
N LEU A 617 16.06 -14.19 29.28
CA LEU A 617 15.91 -12.79 29.69
C LEU A 617 14.83 -12.60 30.75
N ASP A 618 13.67 -13.26 30.62
CA ASP A 618 12.62 -13.22 31.64
C ASP A 618 13.13 -13.78 32.98
N ALA A 619 13.90 -14.88 32.96
CA ALA A 619 14.52 -15.44 34.16
C ALA A 619 15.63 -14.54 34.75
N LEU A 620 16.40 -13.85 33.89
CA LEU A 620 17.41 -12.88 34.33
C LEU A 620 16.78 -11.64 34.95
N GLN A 621 15.64 -11.17 34.43
CA GLN A 621 14.90 -10.05 34.99
C GLN A 621 14.36 -10.36 36.39
N GLU A 622 13.86 -11.59 36.61
CA GLU A 622 13.51 -12.08 37.94
C GLU A 622 14.73 -12.18 38.88
N TRP A 623 15.91 -12.50 38.35
CA TRP A 623 17.15 -12.60 39.11
C TRP A 623 17.77 -11.23 39.46
N GLU A 624 17.75 -10.27 38.54
CA GLU A 624 18.33 -8.92 38.69
C GLU A 624 17.64 -8.12 39.81
N LEU A 625 16.35 -8.37 40.06
CA LEU A 625 15.65 -7.86 41.24
C LEU A 625 16.33 -8.21 42.57
N ASN A 626 17.23 -9.21 42.58
CA ASN A 626 17.89 -9.74 43.76
C ASN A 626 19.42 -9.62 43.75
N THR A 627 20.10 -9.22 42.66
CA THR A 627 21.59 -9.20 42.57
C THR A 627 22.11 -8.25 41.47
N ASN A 628 23.36 -7.75 41.61
CA ASN A 628 24.00 -6.86 40.63
C ASN A 628 24.33 -7.55 39.28
N PRO A 629 24.00 -6.94 38.14
CA PRO A 629 24.21 -7.51 36.79
C PRO A 629 25.70 -7.65 36.38
N GLU A 630 26.62 -6.94 37.04
CA GLU A 630 28.06 -7.01 36.77
C GLU A 630 28.70 -8.36 37.13
N GLN A 631 27.99 -9.23 37.86
CA GLN A 631 28.45 -10.57 38.24
C GLN A 631 28.06 -11.67 37.23
N LEU A 632 27.29 -11.34 36.19
CA LEU A 632 26.87 -12.28 35.15
C LEU A 632 28.04 -12.65 34.22
N CYS A 633 27.97 -13.84 33.62
CA CYS A 633 28.94 -14.19 32.58
C CYS A 633 28.73 -13.33 31.32
N PRO A 634 29.79 -13.09 30.51
CA PRO A 634 29.72 -12.20 29.35
C PRO A 634 28.58 -12.53 28.38
N LYS A 635 28.25 -13.81 28.23
CA LYS A 635 27.14 -14.28 27.38
C LYS A 635 25.77 -13.74 27.81
N TYR A 636 25.51 -13.62 29.11
CA TYR A 636 24.25 -13.09 29.62
C TYR A 636 24.24 -11.56 29.62
N GLN A 637 25.40 -10.93 29.81
CA GLN A 637 25.56 -9.48 29.64
C GLN A 637 25.25 -9.05 28.20
N GLU A 638 25.80 -9.75 27.20
CA GLU A 638 25.50 -9.51 25.78
C GLU A 638 24.01 -9.73 25.44
N LEU A 639 23.34 -10.67 26.13
CA LEU A 639 21.90 -10.87 25.96
C LEU A 639 21.08 -9.71 26.53
N LEU A 640 21.45 -9.19 27.70
CA LEU A 640 20.80 -8.02 28.31
C LEU A 640 20.98 -6.77 27.43
N GLU A 641 22.18 -6.57 26.85
CA GLU A 641 22.42 -5.48 25.89
C GLU A 641 21.51 -5.56 24.65
N ASN A 642 21.17 -6.77 24.21
CA ASN A 642 20.33 -7.03 23.05
C ASN A 642 18.84 -7.28 23.38
N GLU A 643 18.42 -7.11 24.64
CA GLU A 643 17.07 -7.45 25.10
C GLU A 643 15.98 -6.75 24.29
N SER A 644 16.14 -5.44 24.07
CA SER A 644 15.16 -4.62 23.35
C SER A 644 14.91 -5.12 21.92
N ASN A 645 15.98 -5.49 21.21
CA ASN A 645 15.91 -6.02 19.85
C ASN A 645 15.24 -7.41 19.82
N LEU A 646 15.63 -8.31 20.73
CA LEU A 646 15.09 -9.67 20.79
C LEU A 646 13.60 -9.69 21.15
N ARG A 647 13.18 -8.84 22.12
CA ARG A 647 11.76 -8.68 22.45
C ARG A 647 10.98 -8.07 21.29
N ALA A 648 11.53 -7.06 20.60
CA ALA A 648 10.88 -6.47 19.43
C ALA A 648 10.71 -7.47 18.28
N GLU A 649 11.70 -8.35 18.04
CA GLU A 649 11.57 -9.43 17.05
C GLU A 649 10.51 -10.46 17.44
N LEU A 650 10.42 -10.84 18.71
CA LEU A 650 9.40 -11.78 19.17
C LEU A 650 7.98 -11.19 19.06
N VAL A 651 7.81 -9.90 19.35
CA VAL A 651 6.51 -9.20 19.22
C VAL A 651 6.04 -9.13 17.77
N LYS A 652 6.96 -9.07 16.79
CA LYS A 652 6.60 -9.06 15.36
C LYS A 652 5.86 -10.32 14.92
N ASP A 653 6.26 -11.49 15.43
CA ASP A 653 5.59 -12.77 15.15
C ASP A 653 5.78 -13.78 16.30
N PRO A 654 4.95 -13.71 17.36
CA PRO A 654 5.11 -14.56 18.55
C PRO A 654 4.91 -16.05 18.25
N ASP A 655 4.13 -16.36 17.22
CA ASP A 655 3.74 -17.71 16.83
C ASP A 655 4.53 -18.25 15.63
N MET A 656 5.61 -17.57 15.21
CA MET A 656 6.41 -17.95 14.04
C MET A 656 6.79 -19.44 14.05
N LEU A 657 7.25 -19.95 15.21
CA LEU A 657 7.64 -21.36 15.35
C LEU A 657 6.47 -22.33 15.09
N GLN A 658 5.29 -22.03 15.65
CA GLN A 658 4.10 -22.87 15.47
C GLN A 658 3.63 -22.85 14.01
N ARG A 659 3.70 -21.68 13.35
CA ARG A 659 3.37 -21.52 11.92
C ARG A 659 4.30 -22.32 11.02
N LEU A 660 5.61 -22.29 11.28
CA LEU A 660 6.60 -23.04 10.51
C LEU A 660 6.37 -24.56 10.67
N TYR A 661 6.03 -25.03 11.88
CA TYR A 661 5.61 -26.42 12.10
C TYR A 661 4.32 -26.77 11.37
N GLY A 662 3.34 -25.87 11.37
CA GLY A 662 2.12 -25.99 10.58
C GLY A 662 2.43 -26.18 9.09
N THR A 663 3.34 -25.36 8.55
CA THR A 663 3.76 -25.44 7.14
C THR A 663 4.39 -26.78 6.79
N ILE A 664 5.26 -27.35 7.64
CA ILE A 664 5.83 -28.69 7.41
C ILE A 664 4.74 -29.77 7.52
N THR A 665 3.79 -29.60 8.43
CA THR A 665 2.66 -30.52 8.60
C THR A 665 1.78 -30.54 7.34
N ASP A 666 1.40 -29.36 6.84
CA ASP A 666 0.59 -29.23 5.63
C ASP A 666 1.34 -29.74 4.40
N LEU A 667 2.65 -29.46 4.30
CA LEU A 667 3.52 -30.01 3.27
C LEU A 667 3.49 -31.54 3.25
N TYR A 668 3.53 -32.20 4.42
CA TYR A 668 3.46 -33.66 4.51
C TYR A 668 2.09 -34.21 4.10
N VAL A 669 1.01 -33.56 4.54
CA VAL A 669 -0.36 -33.95 4.15
C VAL A 669 -0.53 -33.84 2.63
N ASP A 670 -0.06 -32.76 2.04
CA ASP A 670 -0.13 -32.54 0.58
C ASP A 670 0.78 -33.48 -0.19
N TRP A 671 1.95 -33.81 0.34
CA TRP A 671 2.86 -34.79 -0.24
C TRP A 671 2.23 -36.18 -0.35
N GLU A 672 1.64 -36.68 0.74
CA GLU A 672 0.95 -37.97 0.75
C GLU A 672 -0.26 -37.97 -0.19
N ARG A 673 -1.03 -36.85 -0.21
CA ARG A 673 -2.16 -36.65 -1.11
C ARG A 673 -1.74 -36.63 -2.58
N ALA A 674 -0.58 -36.04 -2.89
CA ALA A 674 -0.07 -35.97 -4.25
C ALA A 674 0.37 -37.36 -4.76
N ARG A 675 0.95 -38.20 -3.90
CA ARG A 675 1.41 -39.57 -4.24
C ARG A 675 0.26 -40.60 -4.38
N GLY A 676 -0.97 -40.21 -4.11
CA GLY A 676 -2.11 -41.13 -4.05
C GLY A 676 -2.08 -42.05 -2.81
N GLY A 677 -1.39 -41.63 -1.74
CA GLY A 677 -1.36 -42.32 -0.46
C GLY A 677 -2.71 -42.25 0.28
N GLN A 678 -2.77 -42.86 1.47
CA GLN A 678 -3.95 -42.72 2.33
C GLN A 678 -4.14 -41.25 2.74
N ILE A 679 -5.39 -40.81 2.86
CA ILE A 679 -5.71 -39.45 3.36
C ILE A 679 -5.20 -39.35 4.80
N VAL A 680 -4.11 -38.61 5.01
CA VAL A 680 -3.56 -38.33 6.33
C VAL A 680 -4.20 -37.05 6.87
N THR A 681 -4.75 -37.12 8.09
CA THR A 681 -5.26 -35.91 8.76
C THR A 681 -4.10 -35.10 9.34
N SER A 682 -4.26 -33.77 9.43
CA SER A 682 -3.24 -32.89 10.02
C SER A 682 -2.84 -33.34 11.43
N LYS A 683 -3.77 -33.86 12.24
CA LYS A 683 -3.47 -34.39 13.58
C LYS A 683 -2.48 -35.56 13.55
N THR A 684 -2.73 -36.53 12.68
CA THR A 684 -1.86 -37.71 12.50
C THR A 684 -0.49 -37.30 11.95
N ALA A 685 -0.46 -36.34 11.01
CA ALA A 685 0.79 -35.79 10.49
C ALA A 685 1.61 -35.11 11.59
N THR A 686 0.97 -34.26 12.42
CA THR A 686 1.62 -33.59 13.55
C THR A 686 2.22 -34.61 14.53
N GLU A 687 1.50 -35.68 14.87
CA GLU A 687 2.00 -36.71 15.78
C GLU A 687 3.23 -37.44 15.22
N LYS A 688 3.24 -37.76 13.92
CA LYS A 688 4.38 -38.40 13.26
C LYS A 688 5.60 -37.50 13.15
N LEU A 689 5.39 -36.21 12.85
CA LEU A 689 6.47 -35.26 12.60
C LEU A 689 7.05 -34.65 13.89
N ARG A 690 6.28 -34.61 14.99
CA ARG A 690 6.70 -34.03 16.27
C ARG A 690 8.11 -34.46 16.73
N PRO A 691 8.46 -35.76 16.81
CA PRO A 691 9.79 -36.16 17.28
C PRO A 691 10.90 -35.65 16.37
N ALA A 692 10.66 -35.57 15.06
CA ALA A 692 11.61 -35.08 14.06
C ALA A 692 11.83 -33.57 14.17
N LEU A 693 10.73 -32.82 14.31
CA LEU A 693 10.74 -31.37 14.49
C LEU A 693 11.40 -30.97 15.83
N GLU A 694 11.18 -31.75 16.88
CA GLU A 694 11.79 -31.50 18.19
C GLU A 694 13.29 -31.83 18.20
N SER A 695 13.69 -32.95 17.58
CA SER A 695 15.07 -33.45 17.52
C SER A 695 15.98 -32.71 16.54
N ARG A 696 15.42 -31.97 15.56
CA ARG A 696 16.15 -31.18 14.55
C ARG A 696 16.90 -32.04 13.52
N ASP A 697 16.46 -33.27 13.30
CA ASP A 697 17.12 -34.16 12.35
C ASP A 697 16.44 -34.10 10.96
N LEU A 698 17.07 -33.37 10.03
CA LEU A 698 16.67 -33.32 8.62
C LEU A 698 16.61 -34.73 8.00
N THR A 699 17.52 -35.62 8.40
CA THR A 699 17.55 -36.99 7.91
C THR A 699 16.30 -37.74 8.36
N LEU A 700 15.91 -37.58 9.63
CA LEU A 700 14.72 -38.21 10.18
C LEU A 700 13.44 -37.62 9.57
N LEU A 701 13.38 -36.31 9.33
CA LEU A 701 12.29 -35.68 8.57
C LEU A 701 12.19 -36.28 7.15
N LEU A 702 13.29 -36.35 6.40
CA LEU A 702 13.31 -36.91 5.05
C LEU A 702 12.95 -38.41 5.05
N GLN A 703 13.35 -39.18 6.07
CA GLN A 703 12.94 -40.59 6.23
C GLN A 703 11.42 -40.72 6.40
N ILE A 704 10.81 -39.85 7.21
CA ILE A 704 9.35 -39.81 7.39
C ILE A 704 8.65 -39.49 6.07
N PHE A 705 9.12 -38.50 5.30
CA PHE A 705 8.55 -38.12 4.00
C PHE A 705 8.73 -39.22 2.92
N ASN A 706 9.81 -40.00 2.99
CA ASN A 706 10.05 -41.11 2.07
C ASN A 706 9.28 -42.39 2.44
N GLY A 707 8.70 -42.46 3.65
CA GLY A 707 7.96 -43.62 4.12
C GLY A 707 8.84 -44.75 4.70
N ASN A 708 10.12 -44.47 4.99
CA ASN A 708 11.06 -45.44 5.55
C ASN A 708 10.96 -45.46 7.09
N ASN A 709 9.85 -45.97 7.63
CA ASN A 709 9.79 -46.31 9.05
C ASN A 709 10.45 -47.68 9.28
N SER A 710 11.77 -47.72 9.47
CA SER A 710 12.42 -48.83 10.15
C SER A 710 12.70 -48.44 11.61
N ALA A 711 11.84 -48.92 12.50
CA ALA A 711 12.07 -49.22 13.91
C ALA A 711 12.50 -48.09 14.88
N ALA A 712 11.56 -47.74 15.77
CA ALA A 712 11.82 -47.64 17.21
C ALA A 712 10.53 -47.93 17.99
N GLU A 713 9.97 -49.14 17.83
CA GLU A 713 9.18 -49.72 18.91
C GLU A 713 10.16 -50.05 20.05
N THR A 714 10.28 -49.15 21.02
CA THR A 714 10.87 -49.49 22.31
C THR A 714 10.04 -50.61 22.96
N PRO A 715 10.63 -51.77 23.31
CA PRO A 715 9.90 -52.81 24.01
C PRO A 715 9.57 -52.32 25.42
N VAL A 716 8.28 -52.27 25.75
CA VAL A 716 7.82 -52.11 27.13
C VAL A 716 8.36 -53.29 27.96
N PRO A 717 9.08 -53.07 29.06
CA PRO A 717 9.50 -54.17 29.92
C PRO A 717 8.25 -54.77 30.57
N ARG A 718 7.99 -56.05 30.30
CA ARG A 718 7.03 -56.83 31.08
C ARG A 718 7.57 -56.96 32.49
N LEU A 719 6.96 -56.23 33.43
CA LEU A 719 7.06 -56.51 34.85
C LEU A 719 6.51 -57.93 35.10
N GLN A 720 7.40 -58.86 35.41
CA GLN A 720 7.04 -60.13 36.01
C GLN A 720 6.56 -59.85 37.43
N GLN A 721 5.30 -60.22 37.71
CA GLN A 721 4.76 -60.32 39.05
C GLN A 721 5.51 -61.41 39.82
N ASN A 722 6.00 -61.05 41.00
CA ASN A 722 5.97 -61.89 42.20
C ASN A 722 5.42 -61.03 43.33
#